data_AF-A0A9P9PPD7-F1
#
_entry.id   AF-A0A9P9PPD7-F1
#
_cell.length_a   1.000
_cell.length_b   1.000
_cell.length_c   1.000
_cell.angle_alpha   90.00
_cell.angle_beta   90.00
_cell.angle_gamma   90.00
#
_symmetry.space_group_name_H-M   'P 1'
#
loop_
_entity.id
_entity.type
_entity.pdbx_description
1 polymer ?
#
loop_
_entity_poly.entity_id
_entity_poly.type
_entity_poly.pdbx_seq_one_letter_code
_entity_poly.pdbx_strand_id
1 'polypeptide(L)'
;MPFVGSFGHILLASFAFAKGQALGHLSRRGICTVPTNNDPLIDDAPSIRAALQACGDSGTTILAAEHAYYIHSPIDLSPCRRCQIQIDGSLNLGISNMTSDWDYWQKQSAIFKISNTSNVVITSSGTNNIKGTIDTGGYGCGSGPGAWKRGHGPVLFDISNGSAQIYIRNLLLRYVPCTLFRIRAGSSAIHISDIHNLIATDEAVVIEDSQHVYIDNSIIRTIGTCLAMGPNTSNVQIIDSRCDAIKHPWRDTPPNGFEMRLGSSDDDSLIDNIMVKDIVVTGSGMNIVGFEEVAQYASEPHRTTIKNATFINIDFGGASPRQAVFIGPHRGALTATDISFRSFIGAKPSYSSDLECKNPEDECSFFREDWPETYLRFDKVAASSELMGFTERVNDEPPQDTQQDVTKSPLMDLYNCNHHIAPALKENLVDREAYPACLVNYHIKVITDLQEVLDRRGGIFASKTSGVSDELLITHNDCIRLWAVVKVECYQDISLLEGICGNDPEQGKQWGIQDALRIWYQARPKFARVPGCSDTFNDRIKAGEREGLDHNLSVGQLPDMRKGDNHAEKMNLQHDEAKPRDKVETSQSVAQVTPTPKAQEFHRSEDNVLKDAEDITQQLDQSMSFRDWVIFDEAAGLSPPADAPLTASSPPVTPPPRTALRSNRPATPFLQPRTTFAEQTTVIPQNFRYGGVIDRKPHNKHTSAEEARRQNHFHRTPKGFEKENSSHFKTSWYKYELMMKTGKWAEKEAVVVPKKEDEDESSFAKVVRKVEDSLLARRREKAKRVESLAAVTEEVDEEAVEEEREAKKNSER
;
A
#
# COMPACT_ATOMS: atom_id res chain seq x y z
N MET A 1 -22.55 -43.42 72.50
CA MET A 1 -22.94 -42.48 73.58
C MET A 1 -22.32 -41.12 73.28
N PRO A 2 -22.96 -40.00 73.65
CA PRO A 2 -23.53 -39.12 72.61
C PRO A 2 -23.10 -37.65 72.69
N PHE A 3 -23.51 -36.84 71.70
CA PHE A 3 -24.09 -35.46 71.75
C PHE A 3 -24.22 -35.01 70.27
N VAL A 4 -25.40 -34.87 69.66
CA VAL A 4 -26.43 -33.80 69.84
C VAL A 4 -25.78 -32.41 69.77
N GLY A 5 -26.07 -31.52 68.82
CA GLY A 5 -26.98 -31.54 67.67
C GLY A 5 -27.16 -30.10 67.13
N SER A 6 -27.98 -29.89 66.09
CA SER A 6 -28.76 -28.67 65.78
C SER A 6 -28.99 -28.50 64.27
N PHE A 7 -30.25 -28.53 63.84
CA PHE A 7 -30.66 -28.14 62.49
C PHE A 7 -30.94 -26.64 62.46
N GLY A 8 -30.16 -25.88 61.69
CA GLY A 8 -30.45 -24.47 61.38
C GLY A 8 -31.22 -24.34 60.08
N HIS A 9 -32.51 -23.96 60.14
CA HIS A 9 -33.29 -23.64 58.95
C HIS A 9 -32.80 -22.34 58.31
N ILE A 10 -32.29 -22.41 57.08
CA ILE A 10 -32.06 -21.23 56.23
C ILE A 10 -33.27 -21.07 55.31
N LEU A 11 -34.10 -20.07 55.60
CA LEU A 11 -35.15 -19.58 54.70
C LEU A 11 -34.50 -18.82 53.54
N LEU A 12 -34.35 -19.48 52.39
CA LEU A 12 -34.00 -18.82 51.13
C LEU A 12 -35.18 -17.98 50.64
N ALA A 13 -35.15 -16.69 50.92
CA ALA A 13 -36.08 -15.72 50.36
C ALA A 13 -35.75 -15.49 48.87
N SER A 14 -36.47 -16.17 47.98
CA SER A 14 -36.40 -15.96 46.53
C SER A 14 -36.95 -14.58 46.15
N PHE A 15 -36.10 -13.55 46.22
CA PHE A 15 -36.38 -12.26 45.60
C PHE A 15 -36.30 -12.41 44.08
N ALA A 16 -37.46 -12.67 43.46
CA ALA A 16 -37.65 -12.54 42.03
C ALA A 16 -37.51 -11.07 41.62
N PHE A 17 -36.28 -10.62 41.37
CA PHE A 17 -36.02 -9.36 40.70
C PHE A 17 -36.48 -9.45 39.25
N ALA A 18 -37.76 -9.17 39.03
CA ALA A 18 -38.28 -8.78 37.73
C ALA A 18 -37.62 -7.45 37.34
N LYS A 19 -36.39 -7.52 36.80
CA LYS A 19 -35.78 -6.43 36.04
C LYS A 19 -36.65 -6.21 34.81
N GLY A 20 -37.62 -5.33 34.93
CA GLY A 20 -38.31 -4.77 33.77
C GLY A 20 -37.23 -4.23 32.84
N GLN A 21 -37.14 -4.81 31.64
CA GLN A 21 -36.33 -4.25 30.57
C GLN A 21 -37.01 -2.95 30.17
N ALA A 22 -36.60 -1.85 30.81
CA ALA A 22 -36.88 -0.53 30.31
C ALA A 22 -36.31 -0.50 28.89
N LEU A 23 -37.16 -0.30 27.89
CA LEU A 23 -36.77 -0.11 26.50
C LEU A 23 -35.75 1.03 26.50
N GLY A 24 -34.48 0.66 26.39
CA GLY A 24 -33.37 1.57 26.55
C GLY A 24 -33.42 2.57 25.42
N HIS A 25 -33.89 3.78 25.71
CA HIS A 25 -33.78 4.91 24.80
C HIS A 25 -32.33 4.96 24.34
N LEU A 26 -32.08 4.63 23.05
CA LEU A 26 -30.74 4.53 22.49
C LEU A 26 -29.98 5.79 22.87
N SER A 27 -29.02 5.65 23.79
CA SER A 27 -28.25 6.79 24.25
C SER A 27 -27.49 7.32 23.04
N ARG A 28 -27.53 8.64 22.84
CA ARG A 28 -26.88 9.28 21.69
C ARG A 28 -25.43 8.79 21.64
N ARG A 29 -25.06 8.11 20.55
CA ARG A 29 -23.73 7.50 20.35
C ARG A 29 -22.65 8.49 20.80
N GLY A 30 -21.88 8.09 21.81
CA GLY A 30 -20.83 8.93 22.38
C GLY A 30 -19.75 9.19 21.34
N ILE A 31 -19.18 10.39 21.34
CA ILE A 31 -18.00 10.72 20.54
C ILE A 31 -16.85 11.01 21.50
N CYS A 32 -15.76 10.26 21.36
CA CYS A 32 -14.56 10.40 22.17
C CYS A 32 -13.38 10.78 21.26
N THR A 33 -12.97 12.04 21.28
CA THR A 33 -11.70 12.44 20.66
C THR A 33 -10.55 12.00 21.55
N VAL A 34 -9.59 11.26 20.99
CA VAL A 34 -8.42 10.78 21.72
C VAL A 34 -7.45 11.94 21.98
N PRO A 35 -7.10 12.25 23.24
CA PRO A 35 -6.05 13.20 23.54
C PRO A 35 -4.69 12.61 23.12
N THR A 36 -3.91 13.37 22.35
CA THR A 36 -2.51 13.07 22.04
C THR A 36 -1.59 13.79 23.03
N ASN A 37 -0.45 13.18 23.36
CA ASN A 37 0.67 13.87 24.00
C ASN A 37 1.53 14.64 22.97
N ASN A 38 1.47 14.27 21.69
CA ASN A 38 2.24 14.84 20.57
C ASN A 38 3.75 14.90 20.85
N ASP A 39 4.25 13.91 21.59
CA ASP A 39 5.66 13.73 21.96
C ASP A 39 6.08 12.31 21.58
N PRO A 40 7.11 12.11 20.73
CA PRO A 40 7.58 10.79 20.32
C PRO A 40 8.08 9.92 21.48
N LEU A 41 8.32 10.47 22.68
CA LEU A 41 8.77 9.73 23.86
C LEU A 41 7.63 9.26 24.78
N ILE A 42 6.37 9.58 24.47
CA ILE A 42 5.21 9.24 25.31
C ILE A 42 4.25 8.31 24.55
N ASP A 43 3.79 7.25 25.22
CA ASP A 43 2.82 6.30 24.67
C ASP A 43 1.38 6.86 24.73
N ASP A 44 0.75 7.00 23.57
CA ASP A 44 -0.66 7.37 23.41
C ASP A 44 -1.61 6.16 23.43
N ALA A 45 -1.10 4.91 23.40
CA ALA A 45 -1.94 3.71 23.48
C ALA A 45 -2.87 3.66 24.72
N PRO A 46 -2.45 4.13 25.93
CA PRO A 46 -3.35 4.27 27.07
C PRO A 46 -4.50 5.27 26.84
N SER A 47 -4.24 6.39 26.15
CA SER A 47 -5.26 7.38 25.79
C SER A 47 -6.29 6.81 24.81
N ILE A 48 -5.83 6.06 23.81
CA ILE A 48 -6.70 5.34 22.86
C ILE A 48 -7.57 4.32 23.61
N ARG A 49 -6.96 3.53 24.49
CA ARG A 49 -7.68 2.53 25.31
C ARG A 49 -8.73 3.17 26.22
N ALA A 50 -8.43 4.30 26.85
CA ALA A 50 -9.37 5.04 27.69
C ALA A 50 -10.57 5.59 26.87
N ALA A 51 -10.32 6.12 25.67
CA ALA A 51 -11.38 6.57 24.77
C ALA A 51 -12.27 5.40 24.29
N LEU A 52 -11.67 4.25 23.98
CA LEU A 52 -12.40 3.01 23.64
C LEU A 52 -13.19 2.45 24.84
N GLN A 53 -12.71 2.57 26.07
CA GLN A 53 -13.49 2.19 27.25
C GLN A 53 -14.69 3.14 27.49
N ALA A 54 -14.58 4.41 27.11
CA ALA A 54 -15.64 5.40 27.28
C ALA A 54 -16.70 5.39 26.16
N CYS A 55 -16.30 5.18 24.90
CA CYS A 55 -17.18 5.22 23.73
C CYS A 55 -17.34 3.87 22.99
N GLY A 56 -16.62 2.81 23.38
CA GLY A 56 -16.52 1.58 22.60
C GLY A 56 -17.78 0.73 22.48
N ASP A 57 -18.81 0.87 23.32
CA ASP A 57 -20.00 -0.02 23.26
C ASP A 57 -21.03 0.35 22.16
N SER A 58 -20.92 1.55 21.56
CA SER A 58 -21.76 1.98 20.43
C SER A 58 -21.33 3.31 19.77
N GLY A 59 -20.26 3.94 20.25
CA GLY A 59 -19.85 5.29 19.89
C GLY A 59 -18.80 5.37 18.78
N THR A 60 -18.23 6.56 18.65
CA THR A 60 -17.14 6.87 17.72
C THR A 60 -15.92 7.37 18.49
N THR A 61 -14.80 6.70 18.34
CA THR A 61 -13.49 7.16 18.84
C THR A 61 -12.74 7.84 17.69
N ILE A 62 -12.31 9.09 17.85
CA ILE A 62 -11.69 9.90 16.79
C ILE A 62 -10.23 10.23 17.14
N LEU A 63 -9.32 9.90 16.24
CA LEU A 63 -7.91 10.29 16.25
C LEU A 63 -7.74 11.39 15.18
N ALA A 64 -7.68 12.64 15.61
CA ALA A 64 -7.90 13.82 14.76
C ALA A 64 -6.78 14.08 13.75
N ALA A 65 -7.12 14.72 12.61
CA ALA A 65 -6.25 14.89 11.44
C ALA A 65 -4.98 15.72 11.72
N GLU A 66 -5.09 16.69 12.62
CA GLU A 66 -4.02 17.60 13.04
C GLU A 66 -3.05 17.01 14.07
N HIS A 67 -3.22 15.73 14.44
CA HIS A 67 -2.46 15.09 15.51
C HIS A 67 -1.57 13.93 15.02
N ALA A 68 -0.37 13.90 15.58
CA ALA A 68 0.46 12.69 15.63
C ALA A 68 0.18 11.97 16.95
N TYR A 69 -0.04 10.66 16.87
CA TYR A 69 -0.17 9.76 18.02
C TYR A 69 1.03 8.82 18.01
N TYR A 70 1.70 8.68 19.15
CA TYR A 70 2.91 7.88 19.27
C TYR A 70 2.65 6.59 20.04
N ILE A 71 2.83 5.44 19.36
CA ILE A 71 2.41 4.13 19.89
C ILE A 71 3.64 3.33 20.30
N HIS A 72 3.77 3.08 21.59
CA HIS A 72 4.88 2.31 22.19
C HIS A 72 4.43 1.00 22.85
N SER A 73 3.13 0.73 22.93
CA SER A 73 2.59 -0.55 23.38
C SER A 73 1.38 -1.03 22.54
N PRO A 74 1.08 -2.35 22.51
CA PRO A 74 -0.07 -2.88 21.80
C PRO A 74 -1.42 -2.26 22.20
N ILE A 75 -2.22 -1.99 21.18
CA ILE A 75 -3.57 -1.44 21.30
C ILE A 75 -4.57 -2.60 21.21
N ASP A 76 -5.22 -2.86 22.33
CA ASP A 76 -6.35 -3.79 22.42
C ASP A 76 -7.65 -3.08 22.03
N LEU A 77 -8.26 -3.52 20.93
CA LEU A 77 -9.50 -3.00 20.38
C LEU A 77 -10.74 -3.79 20.83
N SER A 78 -10.58 -4.84 21.65
CA SER A 78 -11.70 -5.64 22.19
C SER A 78 -12.78 -4.87 22.99
N PRO A 79 -12.54 -3.66 23.54
CA PRO A 79 -13.62 -2.82 24.08
C PRO A 79 -14.58 -2.24 23.02
N CYS A 80 -14.22 -2.24 21.74
CA CYS A 80 -15.03 -1.68 20.64
C CYS A 80 -16.11 -2.65 20.16
N ARG A 81 -17.30 -2.61 20.75
CA ARG A 81 -18.48 -3.40 20.34
C ARG A 81 -19.45 -2.50 19.61
N ARG A 82 -19.79 -2.76 18.34
CA ARG A 82 -20.69 -1.89 17.54
C ARG A 82 -20.18 -0.44 17.42
N CYS A 83 -18.86 -0.25 17.37
CA CYS A 83 -18.19 1.04 17.49
C CYS A 83 -17.43 1.42 16.20
N GLN A 84 -17.24 2.72 16.02
CA GLN A 84 -16.42 3.26 14.93
C GLN A 84 -15.12 3.84 15.49
N ILE A 85 -13.99 3.47 14.87
CA ILE A 85 -12.67 4.05 15.13
C ILE A 85 -12.29 4.86 13.90
N GLN A 86 -12.28 6.18 14.06
CA GLN A 86 -11.96 7.12 12.99
C GLN A 86 -10.50 7.57 13.14
N ILE A 87 -9.64 7.12 12.23
CA ILE A 87 -8.23 7.49 12.15
C ILE A 87 -8.11 8.53 11.03
N ASP A 88 -8.01 9.81 11.40
CA ASP A 88 -7.75 10.89 10.44
C ASP A 88 -6.31 11.41 10.55
N GLY A 89 -5.71 11.32 11.74
CA GLY A 89 -4.34 11.73 12.03
C GLY A 89 -3.27 10.74 11.55
N SER A 90 -2.07 10.91 12.10
CA SER A 90 -0.96 9.95 11.93
C SER A 90 -0.76 9.15 13.22
N LEU A 91 -0.74 7.83 13.10
CA LEU A 91 -0.29 6.93 14.17
C LEU A 91 1.11 6.48 13.80
N ASN A 92 2.10 7.01 14.51
CA ASN A 92 3.49 6.67 14.32
C ASN A 92 3.86 5.71 15.44
N LEU A 93 4.27 4.49 15.13
CA LEU A 93 4.82 3.64 16.18
C LEU A 93 6.20 4.16 16.55
N GLY A 94 6.49 4.15 17.84
CA GLY A 94 7.82 4.42 18.38
C GLY A 94 8.82 3.29 18.13
N ILE A 95 8.70 2.56 17.02
CA ILE A 95 9.75 1.64 16.57
C ILE A 95 10.86 2.50 15.98
N SER A 96 11.66 3.09 16.86
CA SER A 96 12.79 3.91 16.46
C SER A 96 13.97 3.02 16.05
N ASN A 97 15.01 3.63 15.47
CA ASN A 97 16.27 2.94 15.21
C ASN A 97 16.97 2.48 16.51
N MET A 98 16.45 2.83 17.70
CA MET A 98 16.85 2.22 18.95
C MET A 98 16.32 0.80 19.04
N THR A 99 17.23 -0.11 18.72
CA THR A 99 17.17 -1.56 18.88
C THR A 99 16.45 -2.11 20.13
N SER A 100 16.34 -1.36 21.24
CA SER A 100 15.49 -1.72 22.40
C SER A 100 14.01 -1.86 22.05
N ASP A 101 13.52 -1.03 21.13
CA ASP A 101 12.11 -0.92 20.80
C ASP A 101 11.72 -2.10 19.92
N TRP A 102 12.54 -2.42 18.90
CA TRP A 102 12.37 -3.65 18.14
C TRP A 102 12.50 -4.91 19.03
N ASP A 103 13.44 -4.91 19.98
CA ASP A 103 13.58 -6.00 20.96
C ASP A 103 12.33 -6.21 21.82
N TYR A 104 11.48 -5.19 21.99
CA TYR A 104 10.14 -5.29 22.60
C TYR A 104 9.08 -5.73 21.58
N TRP A 105 9.03 -5.12 20.39
CA TRP A 105 8.00 -5.33 19.39
C TRP A 105 8.03 -6.73 18.77
N GLN A 106 9.21 -7.32 18.52
CA GLN A 106 9.35 -8.70 18.04
C GLN A 106 8.77 -9.76 19.01
N LYS A 107 8.54 -9.39 20.28
CA LYS A 107 7.92 -10.26 21.30
C LYS A 107 6.41 -10.07 21.39
N GLN A 108 5.85 -9.05 20.74
CA GLN A 108 4.40 -8.83 20.68
C GLN A 108 3.82 -9.67 19.55
N SER A 109 2.64 -10.26 19.76
CA SER A 109 1.93 -10.96 18.69
C SER A 109 1.34 -10.00 17.65
N ALA A 110 0.89 -8.82 18.09
CA ALA A 110 0.28 -7.82 17.24
C ALA A 110 0.40 -6.39 17.81
N ILE A 111 0.27 -5.40 16.93
CA ILE A 111 0.17 -3.98 17.27
C ILE A 111 -1.28 -3.62 17.61
N PHE A 112 -2.22 -3.91 16.70
CA PHE A 112 -3.65 -3.78 16.92
C PHE A 112 -4.27 -5.17 17.07
N LYS A 113 -4.88 -5.43 18.23
CA LYS A 113 -5.56 -6.69 18.52
C LYS A 113 -7.07 -6.50 18.50
N ILE A 114 -7.76 -7.22 17.61
CA ILE A 114 -9.22 -7.26 17.49
C ILE A 114 -9.63 -8.68 17.86
N SER A 115 -10.31 -8.88 18.98
CA SER A 115 -10.46 -10.22 19.56
C SER A 115 -11.79 -10.38 20.30
N ASN A 116 -12.59 -11.40 19.96
CA ASN A 116 -13.94 -11.60 20.49
C ASN A 116 -14.79 -10.31 20.40
N THR A 117 -14.78 -9.70 19.21
CA THR A 117 -15.31 -8.35 18.95
C THR A 117 -16.22 -8.37 17.74
N SER A 118 -17.30 -7.58 17.72
CA SER A 118 -18.13 -7.48 16.52
C SER A 118 -18.67 -6.09 16.21
N ASN A 119 -19.05 -5.89 14.94
CA ASN A 119 -19.60 -4.66 14.38
C ASN A 119 -18.63 -3.47 14.52
N VAL A 120 -17.38 -3.67 14.11
CA VAL A 120 -16.33 -2.63 14.20
C VAL A 120 -16.12 -1.98 12.84
N VAL A 121 -16.05 -0.66 12.80
CA VAL A 121 -15.64 0.09 11.62
C VAL A 121 -14.37 0.89 11.93
N ILE A 122 -13.23 0.47 11.40
CA ILE A 122 -11.97 1.22 11.43
C ILE A 122 -11.85 1.94 10.08
N THR A 123 -11.82 3.28 10.09
CA THR A 123 -11.88 4.06 8.85
C THR A 123 -11.15 5.38 8.99
N SER A 124 -10.76 5.99 7.86
CA SER A 124 -10.48 7.43 7.80
C SER A 124 -11.67 8.17 7.18
N SER A 125 -11.97 9.36 7.67
CA SER A 125 -12.99 10.26 7.08
C SER A 125 -12.43 11.11 5.94
N GLY A 126 -11.11 11.11 5.73
CA GLY A 126 -10.44 11.98 4.79
C GLY A 126 -10.82 11.72 3.34
N THR A 127 -11.34 12.75 2.68
CA THR A 127 -11.60 12.77 1.24
C THR A 127 -10.32 13.10 0.46
N ASN A 128 -10.15 12.52 -0.74
CA ASN A 128 -9.23 13.00 -1.77
C ASN A 128 -7.75 13.14 -1.32
N ASN A 129 -7.10 12.01 -1.07
CA ASN A 129 -5.65 11.82 -0.81
C ASN A 129 -5.14 12.06 0.62
N ILE A 130 -5.94 12.56 1.56
CA ILE A 130 -5.55 12.63 2.98
C ILE A 130 -6.15 11.42 3.71
N LYS A 131 -5.53 10.25 3.56
CA LYS A 131 -5.90 9.06 4.34
C LYS A 131 -5.23 9.10 5.71
N GLY A 132 -5.96 8.70 6.74
CA GLY A 132 -5.39 8.37 8.06
C GLY A 132 -4.19 7.44 7.88
N THR A 133 -3.06 7.85 8.44
CA THR A 133 -1.77 7.20 8.17
C THR A 133 -1.34 6.39 9.39
N ILE A 134 -1.02 5.12 9.19
CA ILE A 134 -0.34 4.28 10.18
C ILE A 134 1.07 4.03 9.67
N ASP A 135 2.06 4.54 10.38
CA ASP A 135 3.47 4.46 10.04
C ASP A 135 4.22 3.70 11.14
N THR A 136 4.78 2.53 10.81
CA THR A 136 5.45 1.66 11.78
C THR A 136 6.97 1.90 11.84
N GLY A 137 7.46 3.05 11.39
CA GLY A 137 8.77 3.58 11.84
C GLY A 137 10.01 2.99 11.15
N GLY A 138 9.88 2.27 10.04
CA GLY A 138 11.02 1.80 9.26
C GLY A 138 11.37 0.32 9.42
N TYR A 139 11.01 -0.32 10.54
CA TYR A 139 11.50 -1.64 10.90
C TYR A 139 10.52 -2.76 10.61
N GLY A 140 11.00 -3.75 9.86
CA GLY A 140 10.24 -4.94 9.50
C GLY A 140 11.09 -5.99 8.79
N CYS A 141 10.45 -7.11 8.49
CA CYS A 141 10.98 -8.26 7.73
C CYS A 141 11.58 -7.89 6.36
N GLY A 142 11.31 -6.69 5.82
CA GLY A 142 11.75 -6.26 4.48
C GLY A 142 12.64 -5.01 4.40
N SER A 143 13.12 -4.46 5.51
CA SER A 143 13.83 -3.16 5.51
C SER A 143 15.06 -3.09 6.43
N GLY A 144 15.44 -4.19 7.09
CA GLY A 144 16.59 -4.23 7.98
C GLY A 144 17.78 -5.06 7.43
N PRO A 145 19.03 -4.59 7.54
CA PRO A 145 20.16 -5.50 7.69
C PRO A 145 19.99 -6.28 9.00
N GLY A 146 20.21 -7.59 8.96
CA GLY A 146 19.66 -8.47 10.00
C GLY A 146 18.14 -8.61 9.90
N ALA A 147 17.59 -8.69 8.67
CA ALA A 147 16.23 -9.16 8.43
C ALA A 147 16.04 -10.52 9.13
N TRP A 148 15.43 -10.46 10.32
CA TRP A 148 15.44 -11.57 11.26
C TRP A 148 14.73 -12.79 10.68
N LYS A 149 14.99 -13.97 11.26
CA LYS A 149 14.37 -15.25 10.87
C LYS A 149 12.87 -15.05 10.55
N ARG A 150 12.40 -15.63 9.43
CA ARG A 150 11.05 -15.38 8.88
C ARG A 150 9.95 -15.41 9.96
N GLY A 151 9.00 -14.48 9.88
CA GLY A 151 7.79 -14.50 10.71
C GLY A 151 7.93 -14.05 12.16
N HIS A 152 9.07 -13.49 12.58
CA HIS A 152 9.30 -13.06 13.98
C HIS A 152 9.01 -11.57 14.29
N GLY A 153 8.20 -10.88 13.47
CA GLY A 153 7.68 -9.54 13.79
C GLY A 153 6.21 -9.57 14.20
N PRO A 154 5.71 -8.53 14.89
CA PRO A 154 4.30 -8.43 15.23
C PRO A 154 3.44 -8.27 13.97
N VAL A 155 2.22 -8.79 14.01
CA VAL A 155 1.19 -8.47 13.00
C VAL A 155 0.72 -7.02 13.21
N LEU A 156 0.43 -6.26 12.15
CA LEU A 156 -0.20 -4.94 12.35
C LEU A 156 -1.62 -5.09 12.91
N PHE A 157 -2.48 -5.86 12.23
CA PHE A 157 -3.84 -6.18 12.70
C PHE A 157 -4.04 -7.70 12.89
N ASP A 158 -4.22 -8.16 14.13
CA ASP A 158 -4.60 -9.54 14.46
C ASP A 158 -6.09 -9.60 14.82
N ILE A 159 -6.90 -10.13 13.90
CA ILE A 159 -8.35 -10.35 14.03
C ILE A 159 -8.58 -11.80 14.42
N SER A 160 -9.11 -12.03 15.63
CA SER A 160 -9.07 -13.34 16.29
C SER A 160 -10.30 -13.67 17.14
N ASN A 161 -10.40 -14.93 17.57
CA ASN A 161 -11.32 -15.43 18.60
C ASN A 161 -12.79 -15.10 18.30
N GLY A 162 -13.29 -15.53 17.15
CA GLY A 162 -14.69 -15.35 16.74
C GLY A 162 -15.07 -13.90 16.47
N SER A 163 -14.11 -13.05 16.09
CA SER A 163 -14.43 -11.65 15.75
C SER A 163 -15.23 -11.58 14.45
N ALA A 164 -16.27 -10.76 14.40
CA ALA A 164 -17.22 -10.77 13.28
C ALA A 164 -17.71 -9.39 12.84
N GLN A 165 -18.03 -9.21 11.56
CA GLN A 165 -18.55 -7.93 11.02
C GLN A 165 -17.56 -6.78 11.28
N ILE A 166 -16.32 -6.95 10.82
CA ILE A 166 -15.22 -6.00 10.99
C ILE A 166 -14.91 -5.36 9.64
N TYR A 167 -14.99 -4.04 9.57
CA TYR A 167 -14.72 -3.25 8.37
C TYR A 167 -13.48 -2.39 8.60
N ILE A 168 -12.44 -2.54 7.77
CA ILE A 168 -11.20 -1.75 7.85
C ILE A 168 -10.98 -1.08 6.49
N ARG A 169 -11.06 0.25 6.42
CA ARG A 169 -11.01 0.94 5.12
C ARG A 169 -10.41 2.33 5.09
N ASN A 170 -10.03 2.76 3.89
CA ASN A 170 -9.52 4.12 3.59
C ASN A 170 -8.29 4.51 4.44
N LEU A 171 -7.34 3.59 4.62
CA LEU A 171 -6.11 3.81 5.39
C LEU A 171 -4.87 3.81 4.49
N LEU A 172 -3.87 4.61 4.86
CA LEU A 172 -2.52 4.60 4.29
C LEU A 172 -1.55 3.97 5.28
N LEU A 173 -0.87 2.91 4.86
CA LEU A 173 -0.04 2.09 5.75
C LEU A 173 1.42 2.16 5.29
N ARG A 174 2.38 2.27 6.22
CA ARG A 174 3.80 2.45 5.91
C ARG A 174 4.67 1.57 6.80
N TYR A 175 5.75 1.05 6.21
CA TYR A 175 6.81 0.25 6.87
C TYR A 175 6.33 -0.99 7.64
N VAL A 176 5.17 -1.55 7.28
CA VAL A 176 4.46 -2.59 8.04
C VAL A 176 5.37 -3.77 8.41
N PRO A 177 5.52 -4.12 9.70
CA PRO A 177 6.64 -4.93 10.19
C PRO A 177 6.80 -6.28 9.49
N CYS A 178 5.83 -7.19 9.56
CA CYS A 178 5.94 -8.49 8.86
C CYS A 178 4.63 -8.95 8.25
N THR A 179 3.57 -9.13 9.06
CA THR A 179 2.22 -9.42 8.54
C THR A 179 1.35 -8.17 8.68
N LEU A 180 0.66 -7.76 7.62
CA LEU A 180 -0.25 -6.60 7.67
C LEU A 180 -1.60 -6.97 8.32
N PHE A 181 -2.34 -7.93 7.76
CA PHE A 181 -3.57 -8.47 8.35
C PHE A 181 -3.40 -9.97 8.62
N ARG A 182 -3.72 -10.42 9.84
CA ARG A 182 -3.92 -11.84 10.17
C ARG A 182 -5.34 -12.03 10.68
N ILE A 183 -6.11 -12.88 10.02
CA ILE A 183 -7.52 -13.15 10.28
C ILE A 183 -7.62 -14.62 10.65
N ARG A 184 -8.03 -14.92 11.90
CA ARG A 184 -7.99 -16.29 12.41
C ARG A 184 -8.96 -16.65 13.52
N ALA A 185 -8.94 -17.92 13.93
CA ALA A 185 -9.60 -18.43 15.13
C ALA A 185 -11.11 -18.19 15.11
N GLY A 186 -11.80 -18.73 14.10
CA GLY A 186 -13.23 -18.63 13.85
C GLY A 186 -13.75 -17.25 13.46
N SER A 187 -12.88 -16.33 13.00
CA SER A 187 -13.32 -14.97 12.63
C SER A 187 -14.11 -14.95 11.32
N SER A 188 -15.06 -14.02 11.17
CA SER A 188 -15.92 -13.99 9.98
C SER A 188 -16.52 -12.65 9.56
N ALA A 189 -17.00 -12.54 8.33
CA ALA A 189 -17.57 -11.30 7.78
C ALA A 189 -16.60 -10.11 7.96
N ILE A 190 -15.37 -10.30 7.48
CA ILE A 190 -14.29 -9.31 7.56
C ILE A 190 -14.15 -8.63 6.21
N HIS A 191 -14.16 -7.30 6.18
CA HIS A 191 -14.14 -6.51 4.96
C HIS A 191 -12.98 -5.50 5.00
N ILE A 192 -12.08 -5.59 4.02
CA ILE A 192 -10.88 -4.77 3.91
C ILE A 192 -10.91 -4.04 2.57
N SER A 193 -11.06 -2.71 2.58
CA SER A 193 -11.25 -1.93 1.35
C SER A 193 -10.47 -0.63 1.32
N ASP A 194 -10.15 -0.11 0.13
CA ASP A 194 -9.38 1.13 -0.05
C ASP A 194 -8.04 1.15 0.74
N ILE A 195 -7.40 0.00 0.98
CA ILE A 195 -6.14 -0.04 1.71
C ILE A 195 -4.98 0.24 0.74
N HIS A 196 -4.04 1.08 1.18
CA HIS A 196 -2.81 1.30 0.43
C HIS A 196 -1.61 1.18 1.37
N ASN A 197 -0.82 0.12 1.26
CA ASN A 197 0.50 0.10 1.88
C ASN A 197 1.57 0.64 0.91
N LEU A 198 2.38 1.59 1.38
CA LEU A 198 3.40 2.22 0.54
C LEU A 198 4.64 1.36 0.37
N ILE A 199 4.96 0.57 1.38
CA ILE A 199 6.20 -0.19 1.50
C ILE A 199 5.84 -1.66 1.73
N ALA A 200 6.63 -2.52 1.11
CA ALA A 200 6.41 -3.95 1.06
C ALA A 200 6.53 -4.60 2.44
N THR A 201 5.50 -5.36 2.82
CA THR A 201 5.47 -6.18 4.03
C THR A 201 5.90 -7.62 3.67
N ASP A 202 6.08 -8.54 4.63
CA ASP A 202 6.38 -9.95 4.29
C ASP A 202 5.12 -10.67 3.78
N GLU A 203 4.02 -10.50 4.51
CA GLU A 203 2.72 -11.12 4.20
C GLU A 203 1.61 -10.08 4.36
N ALA A 204 0.88 -9.75 3.29
CA ALA A 204 -0.09 -8.66 3.38
C ALA A 204 -1.42 -9.08 4.02
N VAL A 205 -1.99 -10.20 3.59
CA VAL A 205 -3.16 -10.79 4.25
C VAL A 205 -2.92 -12.28 4.48
N VAL A 206 -3.15 -12.73 5.71
CA VAL A 206 -3.12 -14.14 6.12
C VAL A 206 -4.49 -14.50 6.69
N ILE A 207 -5.12 -15.54 6.13
CA ILE A 207 -6.44 -16.04 6.55
C ILE A 207 -6.28 -17.51 6.91
N GLU A 208 -6.63 -17.89 8.14
CA GLU A 208 -6.48 -19.25 8.69
C GLU A 208 -7.67 -19.51 9.64
N ASP A 209 -8.42 -20.60 9.54
CA ASP A 209 -9.59 -20.87 10.39
C ASP A 209 -10.58 -19.68 10.44
N SER A 210 -11.10 -19.27 9.28
CA SER A 210 -11.94 -18.06 9.12
C SER A 210 -12.79 -18.11 7.86
N GLN A 211 -13.91 -17.37 7.84
CA GLN A 211 -14.88 -17.43 6.74
C GLN A 211 -15.49 -16.09 6.35
N HIS A 212 -15.90 -15.92 5.09
CA HIS A 212 -16.50 -14.65 4.60
C HIS A 212 -15.54 -13.47 4.77
N VAL A 213 -14.41 -13.52 4.07
CA VAL A 213 -13.41 -12.45 4.05
C VAL A 213 -13.40 -11.79 2.67
N TYR A 214 -13.60 -10.48 2.64
CA TYR A 214 -13.74 -9.70 1.41
C TYR A 214 -12.65 -8.62 1.36
N ILE A 215 -11.93 -8.53 0.25
CA ILE A 215 -10.85 -7.56 0.03
C ILE A 215 -11.10 -6.85 -1.30
N ASP A 216 -11.17 -5.52 -1.32
CA ASP A 216 -11.39 -4.77 -2.57
C ASP A 216 -10.67 -3.42 -2.65
N ASN A 217 -10.56 -2.90 -3.89
CA ASN A 217 -9.98 -1.60 -4.24
C ASN A 217 -8.65 -1.28 -3.53
N SER A 218 -7.82 -2.30 -3.30
CA SER A 218 -6.66 -2.22 -2.41
C SER A 218 -5.36 -2.35 -3.18
N ILE A 219 -4.38 -1.49 -2.86
CA ILE A 219 -3.03 -1.53 -3.42
C ILE A 219 -2.10 -2.13 -2.38
N ILE A 220 -1.88 -3.43 -2.52
CA ILE A 220 -1.06 -4.29 -1.68
C ILE A 220 0.37 -4.32 -2.22
N ARG A 221 1.36 -4.14 -1.33
CA ARG A 221 2.79 -4.35 -1.62
C ARG A 221 3.41 -5.38 -0.70
N THR A 222 4.20 -6.30 -1.24
CA THR A 222 4.81 -7.39 -0.49
C THR A 222 6.22 -7.72 -0.98
N ILE A 223 7.05 -8.30 -0.10
CA ILE A 223 8.29 -9.01 -0.45
C ILE A 223 8.13 -10.54 -0.35
N GLY A 224 6.95 -11.00 0.08
CA GLY A 224 6.57 -12.41 0.19
C GLY A 224 5.20 -12.59 -0.43
N THR A 225 4.16 -12.64 0.38
CA THR A 225 2.82 -13.05 -0.07
C THR A 225 1.82 -11.89 -0.05
N CYS A 226 1.00 -11.72 -1.09
CA CYS A 226 -0.08 -10.72 -1.10
C CYS A 226 -1.32 -11.23 -0.34
N LEU A 227 -1.77 -12.45 -0.62
CA LEU A 227 -2.84 -13.12 0.12
C LEU A 227 -2.47 -14.59 0.34
N ALA A 228 -2.33 -14.99 1.60
CA ALA A 228 -2.15 -16.37 2.04
C ALA A 228 -3.43 -16.89 2.67
N MET A 229 -3.88 -18.06 2.21
CA MET A 229 -5.05 -18.78 2.71
C MET A 229 -4.59 -20.13 3.25
N GLY A 230 -4.80 -20.38 4.54
CA GLY A 230 -4.45 -21.62 5.21
C GLY A 230 -5.66 -22.45 5.63
N PRO A 231 -5.43 -23.51 6.42
CA PRO A 231 -6.46 -24.47 6.84
C PRO A 231 -7.75 -23.84 7.35
N ASN A 232 -8.87 -24.52 7.09
CA ASN A 232 -10.21 -24.18 7.58
C ASN A 232 -10.68 -22.78 7.14
N THR A 233 -10.28 -22.36 5.95
CA THR A 233 -10.63 -21.07 5.36
C THR A 233 -11.71 -21.22 4.30
N SER A 234 -12.76 -20.39 4.32
CA SER A 234 -13.79 -20.44 3.27
C SER A 234 -14.40 -19.11 2.88
N ASN A 235 -15.04 -19.06 1.70
CA ASN A 235 -15.79 -17.89 1.24
C ASN A 235 -14.91 -16.61 1.21
N VAL A 236 -13.72 -16.71 0.62
CA VAL A 236 -12.78 -15.60 0.49
C VAL A 236 -12.92 -14.96 -0.88
N GLN A 237 -13.01 -13.64 -0.93
CA GLN A 237 -13.06 -12.88 -2.17
C GLN A 237 -12.04 -11.76 -2.16
N ILE A 238 -11.28 -11.63 -3.25
CA ILE A 238 -10.48 -10.44 -3.54
C ILE A 238 -10.78 -9.93 -4.96
N ILE A 239 -11.14 -8.65 -5.07
CA ILE A 239 -11.69 -8.04 -6.29
C ILE A 239 -11.03 -6.66 -6.51
N ASP A 240 -10.90 -6.20 -7.76
CA ASP A 240 -10.48 -4.84 -8.14
C ASP A 240 -9.20 -4.34 -7.44
N SER A 241 -8.27 -5.25 -7.19
CA SER A 241 -7.13 -5.03 -6.30
C SER A 241 -5.80 -5.20 -7.02
N ARG A 242 -4.75 -4.58 -6.47
CA ARG A 242 -3.41 -4.57 -7.05
C ARG A 242 -2.40 -5.19 -6.10
N CYS A 243 -1.64 -6.17 -6.59
CA CYS A 243 -0.53 -6.82 -5.88
C CYS A 243 0.82 -6.43 -6.50
N ASP A 244 1.63 -5.65 -5.78
CA ASP A 244 3.01 -5.32 -6.14
C ASP A 244 3.98 -6.19 -5.33
N ALA A 245 4.62 -7.17 -5.96
CA ALA A 245 5.56 -8.08 -5.29
C ALA A 245 7.02 -7.82 -5.68
N ILE A 246 7.83 -7.45 -4.69
CA ILE A 246 9.24 -7.11 -4.86
C ILE A 246 10.09 -8.30 -4.43
N LYS A 247 10.77 -8.97 -5.36
CA LYS A 247 11.77 -9.99 -5.01
C LYS A 247 12.87 -9.33 -4.18
N HIS A 248 12.98 -9.72 -2.91
CA HIS A 248 13.99 -9.19 -2.02
C HIS A 248 15.35 -9.87 -2.24
N PRO A 249 16.49 -9.15 -2.25
CA PRO A 249 17.79 -9.76 -2.54
C PRO A 249 18.21 -10.85 -1.54
N TRP A 250 17.73 -10.78 -0.30
CA TRP A 250 18.04 -11.75 0.76
C TRP A 250 17.06 -12.95 0.81
N ARG A 251 16.06 -13.01 -0.07
CA ARG A 251 15.02 -14.05 -0.05
C ARG A 251 15.22 -15.04 -1.19
N ASP A 252 15.61 -16.26 -0.84
CA ASP A 252 15.74 -17.37 -1.81
C ASP A 252 14.39 -17.89 -2.31
N THR A 253 13.35 -17.81 -1.46
CA THR A 253 11.98 -18.15 -1.87
C THR A 253 11.42 -17.03 -2.75
N PRO A 254 10.78 -17.37 -3.89
CA PRO A 254 10.03 -16.38 -4.65
C PRO A 254 8.87 -15.82 -3.80
N PRO A 255 8.46 -14.57 -3.99
CA PRO A 255 7.17 -14.11 -3.50
C PRO A 255 6.01 -14.89 -4.16
N ASN A 256 4.86 -14.92 -3.51
CA ASN A 256 3.61 -15.53 -4.00
C ASN A 256 2.52 -14.45 -4.11
N GLY A 257 1.71 -14.44 -5.17
CA GLY A 257 0.57 -13.52 -5.25
C GLY A 257 -0.53 -14.03 -4.34
N PHE A 258 -1.08 -15.17 -4.73
CA PHE A 258 -2.14 -15.89 -4.02
C PHE A 258 -1.61 -17.25 -3.59
N GLU A 259 -1.40 -17.44 -2.29
CA GLU A 259 -0.82 -18.65 -1.71
C GLU A 259 -1.90 -19.47 -1.02
N MET A 260 -2.04 -20.72 -1.46
CA MET A 260 -2.77 -21.77 -0.76
C MET A 260 -1.76 -22.54 0.09
N ARG A 261 -1.83 -22.36 1.42
CA ARG A 261 -0.92 -23.01 2.37
C ARG A 261 -1.33 -24.46 2.55
N LEU A 262 -0.41 -25.35 2.26
CA LEU A 262 -0.55 -26.79 2.43
C LEU A 262 -0.07 -27.20 3.83
N GLY A 263 -0.70 -28.24 4.39
CA GLY A 263 -0.46 -28.72 5.74
C GLY A 263 -1.30 -27.99 6.80
N SER A 264 -1.42 -28.62 7.97
CA SER A 264 -2.21 -28.17 9.12
C SER A 264 -1.54 -28.61 10.42
N SER A 265 -1.98 -28.08 11.56
CA SER A 265 -1.66 -28.65 12.88
C SER A 265 -2.67 -29.70 13.35
N ASP A 266 -3.83 -29.76 12.69
CA ASP A 266 -4.96 -30.64 12.99
C ASP A 266 -5.22 -31.60 11.80
N ASP A 267 -6.17 -32.52 11.93
CA ASP A 267 -6.62 -33.42 10.85
C ASP A 267 -7.04 -32.68 9.55
N ASP A 268 -7.14 -33.43 8.45
CA ASP A 268 -7.54 -33.04 7.08
C ASP A 268 -8.05 -31.59 6.91
N SER A 269 -7.18 -30.72 6.37
CA SER A 269 -7.51 -29.30 6.20
C SER A 269 -8.38 -29.02 4.97
N LEU A 270 -9.26 -28.02 5.09
CA LEU A 270 -10.13 -27.56 4.00
C LEU A 270 -9.90 -26.07 3.67
N ILE A 271 -9.76 -25.75 2.38
CA ILE A 271 -9.86 -24.42 1.80
C ILE A 271 -10.97 -24.46 0.74
N ASP A 272 -12.00 -23.62 0.82
CA ASP A 272 -13.19 -23.74 -0.04
C ASP A 272 -13.80 -22.39 -0.46
N ASN A 273 -14.44 -22.36 -1.63
CA ASN A 273 -15.15 -21.20 -2.19
C ASN A 273 -14.30 -19.92 -2.21
N ILE A 274 -13.24 -19.93 -3.01
CA ILE A 274 -12.30 -18.81 -3.15
C ILE A 274 -12.52 -18.11 -4.49
N MET A 275 -12.61 -16.78 -4.49
CA MET A 275 -12.70 -15.97 -5.71
C MET A 275 -11.61 -14.88 -5.73
N VAL A 276 -10.80 -14.90 -6.78
CA VAL A 276 -9.78 -13.88 -7.07
C VAL A 276 -10.13 -13.29 -8.43
N LYS A 277 -10.53 -12.01 -8.47
CA LYS A 277 -11.12 -11.38 -9.67
C LYS A 277 -10.53 -9.99 -9.93
N ASP A 278 -10.36 -9.62 -11.20
CA ASP A 278 -9.99 -8.27 -11.65
C ASP A 278 -8.73 -7.74 -10.94
N ILE A 279 -7.66 -8.56 -10.95
CA ILE A 279 -6.42 -8.27 -10.22
C ILE A 279 -5.33 -7.78 -11.17
N VAL A 280 -4.70 -6.66 -10.82
CA VAL A 280 -3.46 -6.20 -11.45
C VAL A 280 -2.25 -6.64 -10.61
N VAL A 281 -1.31 -7.33 -11.23
CA VAL A 281 -0.10 -7.86 -10.60
C VAL A 281 1.15 -7.21 -11.21
N THR A 282 2.04 -6.69 -10.37
CA THR A 282 3.31 -6.10 -10.83
C THR A 282 4.49 -6.53 -9.97
N GLY A 283 5.71 -6.35 -10.51
CA GLY A 283 6.96 -6.72 -9.84
C GLY A 283 7.69 -7.88 -10.51
N SER A 284 8.54 -8.60 -9.80
CA SER A 284 9.46 -9.57 -10.43
C SER A 284 9.66 -10.84 -9.62
N GLY A 285 9.79 -11.99 -10.28
CA GLY A 285 10.16 -13.26 -9.66
C GLY A 285 9.07 -13.93 -8.84
N MET A 286 7.82 -13.45 -8.92
CA MET A 286 6.68 -13.96 -8.17
C MET A 286 6.02 -15.17 -8.84
N ASN A 287 5.52 -16.13 -8.06
CA ASN A 287 4.49 -17.06 -8.50
C ASN A 287 3.12 -16.38 -8.39
N ILE A 288 2.35 -16.23 -9.48
CA ILE A 288 1.07 -15.50 -9.42
C ILE A 288 0.08 -16.22 -8.49
N VAL A 289 -0.06 -17.54 -8.65
CA VAL A 289 -0.74 -18.44 -7.70
C VAL A 289 0.25 -19.52 -7.24
N GLY A 290 0.29 -19.81 -5.95
CA GLY A 290 1.16 -20.80 -5.33
C GLY A 290 0.38 -21.77 -4.44
N PHE A 291 0.76 -23.05 -4.48
CA PHE A 291 0.31 -24.10 -3.56
C PHE A 291 1.57 -24.63 -2.86
N GLU A 292 1.80 -24.28 -1.59
CA GLU A 292 3.09 -24.49 -0.92
C GLU A 292 2.93 -24.95 0.54
N GLU A 293 3.68 -25.96 0.96
CA GLU A 293 3.73 -26.38 2.37
C GLU A 293 4.52 -25.36 3.20
N VAL A 294 3.85 -24.70 4.14
CA VAL A 294 4.52 -23.72 5.01
C VAL A 294 5.24 -24.45 6.14
N ALA A 295 6.50 -24.10 6.38
CA ALA A 295 7.36 -24.74 7.38
C ALA A 295 6.76 -24.79 8.81
N GLN A 296 5.79 -23.93 9.14
CA GLN A 296 5.08 -23.95 10.43
C GLN A 296 4.15 -25.16 10.61
N TYR A 297 3.70 -25.79 9.51
CA TYR A 297 2.86 -26.99 9.50
C TYR A 297 3.65 -28.27 9.17
N ALA A 298 4.94 -28.14 8.86
CA ALA A 298 5.76 -29.18 8.27
C ALA A 298 6.29 -30.24 9.27
N SER A 299 5.60 -30.46 10.39
CA SER A 299 5.94 -31.51 11.37
C SER A 299 5.44 -32.88 10.94
N GLU A 300 4.20 -32.97 10.44
CA GLU A 300 3.56 -34.24 10.05
C GLU A 300 2.82 -34.08 8.70
N PRO A 301 2.74 -35.15 7.88
CA PRO A 301 2.11 -35.09 6.57
C PRO A 301 0.57 -35.15 6.68
N HIS A 302 -0.08 -33.99 6.74
CA HIS A 302 -1.55 -33.87 6.75
C HIS A 302 -2.12 -33.68 5.35
N ARG A 303 -3.29 -34.29 5.06
CA ARG A 303 -4.02 -34.06 3.81
C ARG A 303 -4.50 -32.61 3.75
N THR A 304 -4.38 -31.99 2.58
CA THR A 304 -4.96 -30.68 2.30
C THR A 304 -5.98 -30.80 1.18
N THR A 305 -7.20 -30.32 1.43
CA THR A 305 -8.29 -30.32 0.46
C THR A 305 -8.60 -28.87 0.05
N ILE A 306 -8.56 -28.59 -1.25
CA ILE A 306 -8.89 -27.28 -1.81
C ILE A 306 -10.02 -27.46 -2.81
N LYS A 307 -11.12 -26.71 -2.66
CA LYS A 307 -12.30 -26.81 -3.52
C LYS A 307 -12.78 -25.47 -4.03
N ASN A 308 -13.41 -25.48 -5.21
CA ASN A 308 -14.18 -24.36 -5.74
C ASN A 308 -13.41 -23.03 -5.66
N ALA A 309 -12.22 -22.99 -6.27
CA ALA A 309 -11.38 -21.79 -6.31
C ALA A 309 -11.31 -21.25 -7.73
N THR A 310 -11.70 -19.99 -7.93
CA THR A 310 -11.74 -19.33 -9.23
C THR A 310 -10.84 -18.10 -9.25
N PHE A 311 -9.91 -18.09 -10.20
CA PHE A 311 -9.03 -16.96 -10.51
C PHE A 311 -9.40 -16.45 -11.89
N ILE A 312 -9.91 -15.22 -12.01
CA ILE A 312 -10.45 -14.66 -13.25
C ILE A 312 -9.95 -13.24 -13.49
N ASN A 313 -9.61 -12.92 -14.74
CA ASN A 313 -9.12 -11.60 -15.16
C ASN A 313 -7.92 -11.13 -14.33
N ILE A 314 -6.81 -11.86 -14.43
CA ILE A 314 -5.56 -11.58 -13.72
C ILE A 314 -4.56 -11.00 -14.71
N ASP A 315 -4.34 -9.68 -14.65
CA ASP A 315 -3.35 -8.96 -15.46
C ASP A 315 -1.99 -8.89 -14.74
N PHE A 316 -1.04 -9.67 -15.21
CA PHE A 316 0.37 -9.65 -14.80
C PHE A 316 1.30 -9.14 -15.91
N GLY A 317 0.79 -8.34 -16.86
CA GLY A 317 1.59 -7.67 -17.89
C GLY A 317 2.58 -6.64 -17.33
N GLY A 318 2.31 -6.13 -16.14
CA GLY A 318 3.24 -5.29 -15.36
C GLY A 318 4.25 -6.08 -14.52
N ALA A 319 4.27 -7.41 -14.60
CA ALA A 319 5.16 -8.27 -13.83
C ALA A 319 6.15 -9.04 -14.72
N SER A 320 7.21 -9.56 -14.09
CA SER A 320 8.05 -10.64 -14.62
C SER A 320 7.81 -11.89 -13.78
N PRO A 321 6.73 -12.65 -14.01
CA PRO A 321 6.38 -13.80 -13.18
C PRO A 321 7.44 -14.90 -13.29
N ARG A 322 7.69 -15.57 -12.15
CA ARG A 322 8.43 -16.83 -12.11
C ARG A 322 7.58 -17.93 -12.75
N GLN A 323 6.38 -18.12 -12.23
CA GLN A 323 5.35 -19.04 -12.72
C GLN A 323 3.98 -18.35 -12.61
N ALA A 324 3.06 -18.64 -13.53
CA ALA A 324 1.67 -18.19 -13.39
C ALA A 324 0.94 -19.04 -12.33
N VAL A 325 1.23 -20.34 -12.29
CA VAL A 325 0.81 -21.22 -11.19
C VAL A 325 1.97 -22.12 -10.79
N PHE A 326 2.21 -22.23 -9.49
CA PHE A 326 3.27 -23.02 -8.87
C PHE A 326 2.68 -24.02 -7.89
N ILE A 327 3.00 -25.30 -8.07
CA ILE A 327 2.75 -26.34 -7.07
C ILE A 327 4.11 -26.74 -6.49
N GLY A 328 4.32 -26.34 -5.23
CA GLY A 328 5.53 -26.57 -4.48
C GLY A 328 5.62 -27.99 -3.93
N PRO A 329 6.83 -28.41 -3.50
CA PRO A 329 6.99 -29.69 -2.81
C PRO A 329 6.21 -29.67 -1.50
N HIS A 330 5.51 -30.77 -1.22
CA HIS A 330 4.73 -30.94 0.00
C HIS A 330 4.69 -32.45 0.37
N ARG A 331 4.49 -32.75 1.66
CA ARG A 331 4.59 -34.11 2.22
C ARG A 331 3.27 -34.87 2.39
N GLY A 332 2.15 -34.16 2.57
CA GLY A 332 0.83 -34.75 2.75
C GLY A 332 -0.06 -34.54 1.52
N ALA A 333 -0.90 -35.52 1.19
CA ALA A 333 -1.68 -35.55 -0.06
C ALA A 333 -2.50 -34.27 -0.32
N LEU A 334 -2.45 -33.76 -1.55
CA LEU A 334 -3.24 -32.61 -2.01
C LEU A 334 -4.47 -33.07 -2.82
N THR A 335 -5.68 -32.75 -2.34
CA THR A 335 -6.93 -32.92 -3.11
C THR A 335 -7.43 -31.55 -3.56
N ALA A 336 -7.07 -31.12 -4.77
CA ALA A 336 -7.42 -29.84 -5.37
C ALA A 336 -8.48 -29.99 -6.48
N THR A 337 -9.76 -29.80 -6.16
CA THR A 337 -10.89 -30.01 -7.10
C THR A 337 -11.60 -28.71 -7.47
N ASP A 338 -12.11 -28.61 -8.69
CA ASP A 338 -12.89 -27.45 -9.17
C ASP A 338 -12.12 -26.11 -9.05
N ILE A 339 -10.84 -26.15 -9.44
CA ILE A 339 -9.95 -24.99 -9.44
C ILE A 339 -9.88 -24.43 -10.86
N SER A 340 -10.38 -23.21 -11.10
CA SER A 340 -10.41 -22.60 -12.45
C SER A 340 -9.54 -21.35 -12.57
N PHE A 341 -8.77 -21.28 -13.67
CA PHE A 341 -7.95 -20.14 -14.06
C PHE A 341 -8.46 -19.61 -15.41
N ARG A 342 -8.96 -18.37 -15.42
CA ARG A 342 -9.66 -17.77 -16.57
C ARG A 342 -9.07 -16.40 -16.92
N SER A 343 -8.84 -16.13 -18.20
CA SER A 343 -8.43 -14.81 -18.69
C SER A 343 -7.17 -14.27 -17.97
N PHE A 344 -6.14 -15.11 -17.86
CA PHE A 344 -4.84 -14.75 -17.30
C PHE A 344 -3.97 -14.11 -18.39
N ILE A 345 -3.65 -12.82 -18.24
CA ILE A 345 -3.02 -11.98 -19.28
C ILE A 345 -1.70 -11.41 -18.74
N GLY A 346 -0.61 -11.50 -19.48
CA GLY A 346 0.64 -10.83 -19.08
C GLY A 346 1.93 -11.31 -19.75
N ALA A 347 3.06 -11.01 -19.12
CA ALA A 347 4.37 -11.41 -19.61
C ALA A 347 4.60 -12.94 -19.50
N LYS A 348 5.39 -13.53 -20.41
CA LYS A 348 5.71 -14.97 -20.36
C LYS A 348 6.44 -15.31 -19.04
N PRO A 349 5.97 -16.29 -18.24
CA PRO A 349 6.68 -16.72 -17.04
C PRO A 349 8.05 -17.32 -17.31
N SER A 350 8.96 -17.17 -16.34
CA SER A 350 10.33 -17.69 -16.41
C SER A 350 10.44 -19.22 -16.36
N TYR A 351 9.41 -19.91 -15.84
CA TYR A 351 9.32 -21.36 -15.78
C TYR A 351 7.91 -21.84 -16.20
N SER A 352 7.78 -23.09 -16.61
CA SER A 352 6.49 -23.66 -17.02
C SER A 352 5.47 -23.63 -15.88
N SER A 353 4.20 -23.38 -16.23
CA SER A 353 3.08 -23.37 -15.28
C SER A 353 2.25 -24.64 -15.43
N ASP A 354 2.92 -25.78 -15.26
CA ASP A 354 2.33 -27.10 -15.44
C ASP A 354 1.33 -27.38 -14.30
N LEU A 355 0.02 -27.33 -14.59
CA LEU A 355 -1.03 -27.72 -13.64
C LEU A 355 -1.18 -29.25 -13.57
N GLU A 356 -0.08 -29.93 -13.27
CA GLU A 356 -0.01 -31.36 -13.02
C GLU A 356 0.55 -31.56 -11.62
N CYS A 357 -0.20 -32.29 -10.79
CA CYS A 357 0.27 -32.64 -9.45
C CYS A 357 1.31 -33.75 -9.53
N LYS A 358 2.33 -33.63 -8.67
CA LYS A 358 3.60 -34.37 -8.82
C LYS A 358 3.68 -35.56 -7.89
N ASN A 359 2.98 -35.53 -6.75
CA ASN A 359 2.92 -36.67 -5.86
C ASN A 359 1.82 -37.63 -6.34
N PRO A 360 2.03 -38.95 -6.26
CA PRO A 360 1.07 -39.95 -6.75
C PRO A 360 -0.19 -40.06 -5.87
N GLU A 361 -0.20 -39.39 -4.70
CA GLU A 361 -1.33 -39.32 -3.78
C GLU A 361 -2.19 -38.06 -4.01
N ASP A 362 -1.76 -37.16 -4.89
CA ASP A 362 -2.48 -35.93 -5.19
C ASP A 362 -3.64 -36.17 -6.18
N GLU A 363 -4.79 -35.57 -5.91
CA GLU A 363 -5.96 -35.57 -6.77
C GLU A 363 -6.25 -34.14 -7.23
N CYS A 364 -5.94 -33.83 -8.49
CA CYS A 364 -5.94 -32.45 -8.98
C CYS A 364 -6.77 -32.26 -10.26
N SER A 365 -7.78 -31.41 -10.17
CA SER A 365 -8.68 -31.04 -11.27
C SER A 365 -8.63 -29.53 -11.51
N PHE A 366 -7.64 -29.13 -12.31
CA PHE A 366 -7.43 -27.74 -12.70
C PHE A 366 -8.01 -27.43 -14.08
N PHE A 367 -8.83 -26.39 -14.18
CA PHE A 367 -9.44 -25.90 -15.41
C PHE A 367 -8.75 -24.62 -15.89
N ARG A 368 -8.57 -24.48 -17.21
CA ARG A 368 -7.87 -23.37 -17.86
C ARG A 368 -8.76 -22.82 -18.97
N GLU A 369 -9.00 -21.51 -18.98
CA GLU A 369 -9.81 -20.80 -19.97
C GLU A 369 -9.10 -19.51 -20.39
N ASP A 370 -9.10 -19.21 -21.69
CA ASP A 370 -8.42 -18.04 -22.30
C ASP A 370 -6.96 -17.83 -21.86
N TRP A 371 -6.23 -18.94 -21.65
CA TRP A 371 -4.83 -18.90 -21.22
C TRP A 371 -3.89 -19.04 -22.42
N PRO A 372 -2.98 -18.08 -22.68
CA PRO A 372 -2.03 -18.16 -23.79
C PRO A 372 -1.19 -19.45 -23.80
N GLU A 373 -1.20 -20.17 -24.93
CA GLU A 373 -0.42 -21.42 -25.09
C GLU A 373 1.08 -21.23 -24.80
N THR A 374 1.59 -20.01 -24.98
CA THR A 374 2.98 -19.60 -24.70
C THR A 374 3.41 -19.78 -23.25
N TYR A 375 2.46 -19.95 -22.31
CA TYR A 375 2.72 -20.27 -20.90
C TYR A 375 2.79 -21.77 -20.61
N LEU A 376 2.26 -22.61 -21.51
CA LEU A 376 2.10 -24.06 -21.32
C LEU A 376 3.26 -24.88 -21.89
N ARG A 377 4.12 -24.26 -22.71
CA ARG A 377 5.33 -24.89 -23.24
C ARG A 377 6.54 -23.98 -23.03
N PHE A 378 7.43 -24.45 -22.15
CA PHE A 378 8.81 -24.49 -22.57
C PHE A 378 8.91 -25.60 -23.60
N ASP A 379 9.17 -25.24 -24.86
CA ASP A 379 9.65 -26.21 -25.82
C ASP A 379 10.88 -26.86 -25.18
N LYS A 380 10.76 -28.15 -24.86
CA LYS A 380 11.93 -28.99 -24.59
C LYS A 380 12.72 -28.95 -25.90
N VAL A 381 13.66 -28.01 -25.99
CA VAL A 381 14.64 -27.94 -27.07
C VAL A 381 15.22 -29.33 -27.13
N ALA A 382 14.89 -30.06 -28.19
CA ALA A 382 15.18 -31.46 -28.27
C ALA A 382 16.70 -31.59 -28.32
N ALA A 383 17.30 -31.93 -27.17
CA ALA A 383 18.67 -32.39 -27.09
C ALA A 383 18.71 -33.70 -27.87
N SER A 384 18.97 -33.57 -29.17
CA SER A 384 18.86 -34.64 -30.16
C SER A 384 19.77 -35.78 -29.76
N SER A 385 19.19 -36.94 -29.42
CA SER A 385 19.92 -38.14 -29.01
C SER A 385 20.57 -38.86 -30.21
N GLU A 386 21.17 -38.12 -31.13
CA GLU A 386 21.91 -38.63 -32.29
C GLU A 386 23.42 -38.62 -32.04
N LEU A 387 23.87 -39.15 -30.89
CA LEU A 387 25.28 -39.52 -30.71
C LEU A 387 25.52 -40.63 -29.67
N MET A 388 24.65 -41.65 -29.62
CA MET A 388 25.02 -42.93 -28.98
C MET A 388 25.78 -43.81 -29.98
N GLY A 389 27.12 -43.81 -29.87
CA GLY A 389 27.98 -44.48 -30.85
C GLY A 389 29.37 -44.89 -30.38
N PHE A 390 29.68 -44.87 -29.08
CA PHE A 390 30.89 -45.50 -28.55
C PHE A 390 30.68 -45.99 -27.11
N THR A 391 30.80 -47.30 -26.90
CA THR A 391 30.85 -47.91 -25.56
C THR A 391 32.26 -47.93 -25.04
N GLU A 392 32.60 -47.04 -24.10
CA GLU A 392 33.79 -47.17 -23.27
C GLU A 392 33.41 -46.97 -21.80
N ARG A 393 33.91 -47.83 -20.92
CA ARG A 393 33.58 -47.79 -19.48
C ARG A 393 34.35 -46.64 -18.83
N VAL A 394 33.67 -45.54 -18.58
CA VAL A 394 34.13 -44.49 -17.65
C VAL A 394 33.29 -44.59 -16.39
N ASN A 395 33.92 -44.43 -15.23
CA ASN A 395 33.23 -44.56 -13.94
C ASN A 395 32.24 -43.41 -13.76
N ASP A 396 31.03 -43.71 -13.25
CA ASP A 396 30.02 -42.73 -12.92
C ASP A 396 30.45 -41.86 -11.73
N GLU A 397 31.08 -40.72 -12.02
CA GLU A 397 31.08 -39.57 -11.12
C GLU A 397 30.03 -38.59 -11.69
N PRO A 398 28.97 -38.24 -10.93
CA PRO A 398 27.88 -37.42 -11.46
C PRO A 398 28.40 -36.05 -11.90
N PRO A 399 27.85 -35.46 -12.98
CA PRO A 399 28.37 -34.21 -13.51
C PRO A 399 28.32 -33.14 -12.42
N GLN A 400 29.46 -32.48 -12.18
CA GLN A 400 29.51 -31.29 -11.34
C GLN A 400 28.61 -30.25 -12.00
N ASP A 401 27.42 -30.08 -11.43
CA ASP A 401 26.52 -28.99 -11.72
C ASP A 401 27.30 -27.70 -11.50
N THR A 402 27.67 -26.99 -12.59
CA THR A 402 28.25 -25.65 -12.48
C THR A 402 27.14 -24.68 -12.13
N GLN A 403 26.61 -24.83 -10.91
CA GLN A 403 26.05 -23.74 -10.14
C GLN A 403 27.12 -22.67 -10.03
N GLN A 404 27.09 -21.75 -10.98
CA GLN A 404 27.69 -20.45 -10.82
C GLN A 404 27.00 -19.84 -9.60
N ASP A 405 27.76 -19.75 -8.50
CA ASP A 405 27.27 -19.46 -7.15
C ASP A 405 26.57 -18.10 -7.05
N VAL A 406 25.27 -18.08 -7.35
CA VAL A 406 24.43 -16.86 -7.35
C VAL A 406 24.25 -16.30 -5.93
N THR A 407 24.65 -17.04 -4.88
CA THR A 407 24.65 -16.52 -3.51
C THR A 407 25.70 -15.41 -3.31
N LYS A 408 26.74 -15.36 -4.16
CA LYS A 408 27.72 -14.26 -4.21
C LYS A 408 27.20 -13.08 -5.04
N SER A 409 26.13 -12.46 -4.53
CA SER A 409 25.81 -11.10 -4.93
C SER A 409 26.95 -10.18 -4.47
N PRO A 410 27.62 -9.41 -5.35
CA PRO A 410 28.71 -8.50 -4.97
C PRO A 410 28.28 -7.37 -4.02
N LEU A 411 26.98 -7.25 -3.73
CA LEU A 411 26.41 -6.35 -2.74
C LEU A 411 26.37 -6.96 -1.32
N MET A 412 26.31 -8.30 -1.19
CA MET A 412 26.39 -8.99 0.12
C MET A 412 27.80 -8.99 0.68
N ASP A 413 28.82 -9.16 -0.17
CA ASP A 413 30.23 -9.23 0.25
C ASP A 413 30.73 -7.93 0.91
N LEU A 414 30.05 -6.80 0.67
CA LEU A 414 30.33 -5.52 1.33
C LEU A 414 29.64 -5.37 2.69
N TYR A 415 28.58 -6.14 2.91
CA TYR A 415 27.83 -6.16 4.17
C TYR A 415 28.52 -7.03 5.22
N ASN A 416 29.02 -8.20 4.80
CA ASN A 416 29.74 -9.16 5.64
C ASN A 416 31.19 -8.73 5.92
N CYS A 417 31.36 -7.57 6.56
CA CYS A 417 32.67 -7.08 6.96
C CYS A 417 33.14 -7.79 8.25
N ASN A 418 34.33 -8.41 8.20
CA ASN A 418 34.92 -9.11 9.36
C ASN A 418 35.51 -8.18 10.44
N HIS A 419 35.00 -6.95 10.55
CA HIS A 419 35.49 -5.96 11.52
C HIS A 419 34.85 -6.20 12.90
N HIS A 420 35.66 -6.18 13.95
CA HIS A 420 35.15 -6.27 15.32
C HIS A 420 34.49 -4.95 15.74
N ILE A 421 33.18 -4.97 15.94
CA ILE A 421 32.40 -3.83 16.43
C ILE A 421 32.31 -3.94 17.96
N ALA A 422 32.81 -2.92 18.67
CA ALA A 422 32.74 -2.86 20.13
C ALA A 422 31.27 -2.91 20.61
N PRO A 423 30.93 -3.67 21.67
CA PRO A 423 29.54 -3.78 22.14
C PRO A 423 28.88 -2.42 22.44
N ALA A 424 29.60 -1.51 23.08
CA ALA A 424 29.12 -0.14 23.36
C ALA A 424 28.87 0.70 22.09
N LEU A 425 29.53 0.38 20.96
CA LEU A 425 29.20 0.99 19.67
C LEU A 425 27.94 0.37 19.07
N LYS A 426 27.76 -0.95 19.17
CA LYS A 426 26.56 -1.65 18.65
C LYS A 426 25.27 -1.08 19.22
N GLU A 427 25.25 -0.72 20.50
CA GLU A 427 24.07 -0.11 21.14
C GLU A 427 23.73 1.28 20.58
N ASN A 428 24.68 1.95 19.93
CA ASN A 428 24.56 3.32 19.40
C ASN A 428 24.47 3.39 17.86
N LEU A 429 24.47 2.26 17.13
CA LEU A 429 24.33 2.22 15.67
C LEU A 429 22.91 1.82 15.24
N VAL A 430 22.45 2.37 14.12
CA VAL A 430 21.22 1.93 13.41
C VAL A 430 21.31 0.46 13.02
N ASP A 431 22.51 0.02 12.61
CA ASP A 431 22.85 -1.35 12.28
C ASP A 431 23.90 -1.87 13.28
N ARG A 432 23.55 -2.91 14.05
CA ARG A 432 24.41 -3.55 15.06
C ARG A 432 25.50 -4.46 14.48
N GLU A 433 25.44 -4.77 13.19
CA GLU A 433 26.25 -5.78 12.52
C GLU A 433 27.22 -5.19 11.49
N ALA A 434 26.94 -4.00 10.94
CA ALA A 434 27.84 -3.27 10.07
C ALA A 434 28.80 -2.34 10.83
N TYR A 435 30.12 -2.48 10.60
CA TYR A 435 31.11 -1.52 11.08
C TYR A 435 30.91 -0.16 10.38
N PRO A 436 31.04 1.00 11.07
CA PRO A 436 30.64 2.31 10.50
C PRO A 436 31.22 2.61 9.12
N ALA A 437 32.50 2.30 8.90
CA ALA A 437 33.14 2.53 7.61
C ALA A 437 32.61 1.60 6.50
N CYS A 438 32.14 0.40 6.85
CA CYS A 438 31.55 -0.54 5.91
C CYS A 438 30.10 -0.17 5.58
N LEU A 439 29.30 0.22 6.58
CA LEU A 439 27.94 0.77 6.37
C LEU A 439 27.97 1.98 5.42
N VAL A 440 28.89 2.93 5.66
CA VAL A 440 29.05 4.10 4.78
C VAL A 440 29.55 3.70 3.38
N ASN A 441 30.48 2.74 3.25
CA ASN A 441 30.91 2.23 1.94
C ASN A 441 29.79 1.51 1.17
N TYR A 442 28.91 0.79 1.88
CA TYR A 442 27.74 0.14 1.30
C TYR A 442 26.79 1.19 0.70
N HIS A 443 26.39 2.18 1.49
CA HIS A 443 25.57 3.30 1.01
C HIS A 443 26.21 4.02 -0.17
N ILE A 444 27.51 4.34 -0.07
CA ILE A 444 28.32 4.92 -1.15
C ILE A 444 28.17 4.14 -2.45
N LYS A 445 28.30 2.81 -2.38
CA LYS A 445 28.20 1.96 -3.57
C LYS A 445 26.78 1.92 -4.11
N VAL A 446 25.78 1.64 -3.27
CA VAL A 446 24.37 1.53 -3.73
C VAL A 446 23.90 2.86 -4.36
N ILE A 447 24.25 4.00 -3.77
CA ILE A 447 23.95 5.32 -4.35
C ILE A 447 24.69 5.49 -5.68
N THR A 448 25.97 5.11 -5.78
CA THR A 448 26.75 5.21 -7.04
C THR A 448 26.16 4.35 -8.15
N ASP A 449 25.89 3.07 -7.87
CA ASP A 449 25.29 2.11 -8.82
C ASP A 449 23.95 2.63 -9.34
N LEU A 450 23.10 3.17 -8.45
CA LEU A 450 21.81 3.77 -8.81
C LEU A 450 21.97 5.07 -9.61
N GLN A 451 22.95 5.92 -9.28
CA GLN A 451 23.26 7.10 -10.10
C GLN A 451 23.69 6.71 -11.52
N GLU A 452 24.49 5.65 -11.68
CA GLU A 452 24.93 5.15 -12.99
C GLU A 452 23.79 4.53 -13.81
N VAL A 453 22.91 3.73 -13.16
CA VAL A 453 21.69 3.23 -13.81
C VAL A 453 20.78 4.37 -14.24
N LEU A 454 20.60 5.39 -13.40
CA LEU A 454 19.79 6.56 -13.75
C LEU A 454 20.43 7.37 -14.88
N ASP A 455 21.73 7.66 -14.85
CA ASP A 455 22.43 8.36 -15.93
C ASP A 455 22.31 7.64 -17.28
N ARG A 456 22.51 6.31 -17.31
CA ARG A 456 22.31 5.50 -18.53
C ARG A 456 20.89 5.58 -19.08
N ARG A 457 19.90 5.85 -18.22
CA ARG A 457 18.49 6.06 -18.59
C ARG A 457 18.16 7.52 -18.95
N GLY A 458 19.14 8.43 -18.98
CA GLY A 458 18.95 9.87 -19.24
C GLY A 458 18.75 10.73 -17.97
N GLY A 459 19.00 10.14 -16.80
CA GLY A 459 18.85 10.76 -15.49
C GLY A 459 17.41 10.88 -15.00
N ILE A 460 17.21 11.51 -13.84
CA ILE A 460 15.92 11.53 -13.12
C ILE A 460 14.80 12.30 -13.84
N PHE A 461 15.16 13.06 -14.89
CA PHE A 461 14.23 13.89 -15.67
C PHE A 461 13.81 13.22 -16.99
N ALA A 462 14.37 12.06 -17.33
CA ALA A 462 13.98 11.35 -18.54
C ALA A 462 12.57 10.78 -18.38
N SER A 463 11.68 11.08 -19.34
CA SER A 463 10.47 10.28 -19.54
C SER A 463 10.87 8.87 -19.99
N LYS A 464 9.98 7.89 -19.79
CA LYS A 464 10.13 6.45 -20.14
C LYS A 464 10.41 6.12 -21.63
N THR A 465 10.83 7.09 -22.43
CA THR A 465 10.86 7.10 -23.89
C THR A 465 12.24 6.79 -24.49
N SER A 466 13.28 6.58 -23.68
CA SER A 466 14.54 6.01 -24.16
C SER A 466 14.30 4.54 -24.51
N GLY A 467 14.26 4.21 -25.80
CA GLY A 467 14.04 2.85 -26.33
C GLY A 467 15.20 1.87 -26.08
N VAL A 468 15.93 2.04 -24.98
CA VAL A 468 16.91 1.07 -24.49
C VAL A 468 16.11 -0.08 -23.88
N SER A 469 16.14 -1.23 -24.55
CA SER A 469 15.65 -2.51 -24.00
C SER A 469 16.47 -2.83 -22.74
N ASP A 470 15.92 -2.50 -21.58
CA ASP A 470 16.65 -2.55 -20.33
C ASP A 470 16.50 -3.95 -19.69
N GLU A 471 17.58 -4.73 -19.69
CA GLU A 471 17.63 -6.06 -19.05
C GLU A 471 17.55 -5.98 -17.51
N LEU A 472 17.59 -4.77 -16.94
CA LEU A 472 17.51 -4.54 -15.50
C LEU A 472 16.07 -4.62 -14.98
N LEU A 473 15.83 -5.55 -14.04
CA LEU A 473 14.56 -5.87 -13.37
C LEU A 473 13.84 -4.72 -12.63
N ILE A 474 14.36 -3.49 -12.64
CA ILE A 474 13.85 -2.35 -11.85
C ILE A 474 13.42 -1.23 -12.79
N THR A 475 12.18 -0.71 -12.64
CA THR A 475 11.68 0.38 -13.49
C THR A 475 12.41 1.70 -13.20
N HIS A 476 12.40 2.65 -14.16
CA HIS A 476 13.05 3.96 -13.96
C HIS A 476 12.54 4.70 -12.71
N ASN A 477 11.23 4.68 -12.46
CA ASN A 477 10.64 5.33 -11.29
C ASN A 477 11.06 4.66 -9.98
N ASP A 478 11.22 3.34 -9.98
CA ASP A 478 11.62 2.61 -8.79
C ASP A 478 13.12 2.79 -8.51
N CYS A 479 13.96 2.93 -9.54
CA CYS A 479 15.34 3.40 -9.39
C CYS A 479 15.41 4.81 -8.77
N ILE A 480 14.58 5.77 -9.21
CA ILE A 480 14.54 7.11 -8.59
C ILE A 480 14.14 7.02 -7.12
N ARG A 481 13.10 6.23 -6.80
CA ARG A 481 12.61 6.05 -5.43
C ARG A 481 13.68 5.41 -4.54
N LEU A 482 14.27 4.30 -4.97
CA LEU A 482 15.31 3.60 -4.23
C LEU A 482 16.54 4.49 -4.03
N TRP A 483 16.95 5.25 -5.06
CA TRP A 483 18.03 6.23 -4.95
C TRP A 483 17.74 7.32 -3.91
N ALA A 484 16.50 7.82 -3.85
CA ALA A 484 16.09 8.80 -2.86
C ALA A 484 16.06 8.22 -1.44
N VAL A 485 15.54 7.00 -1.27
CA VAL A 485 15.46 6.29 0.02
C VAL A 485 16.86 6.02 0.58
N VAL A 486 17.74 5.36 -0.17
CA VAL A 486 19.10 5.01 0.28
C VAL A 486 19.93 6.27 0.58
N LYS A 487 19.71 7.38 -0.16
CA LYS A 487 20.33 8.67 0.20
C LYS A 487 19.86 9.18 1.56
N VAL A 488 18.55 9.11 1.86
CA VAL A 488 18.01 9.57 3.15
C VAL A 488 18.55 8.71 4.30
N GLU A 489 18.56 7.39 4.15
CA GLU A 489 19.13 6.45 5.13
C GLU A 489 20.61 6.76 5.39
N CYS A 490 21.41 6.92 4.33
CA CYS A 490 22.81 7.32 4.45
C CYS A 490 22.99 8.66 5.18
N TYR A 491 22.16 9.68 4.93
CA TYR A 491 22.21 10.94 5.68
C TYR A 491 21.83 10.79 7.15
N GLN A 492 20.90 9.89 7.49
CA GLN A 492 20.53 9.59 8.88
C GLN A 492 21.68 8.91 9.63
N ASP A 493 22.29 7.88 9.03
CA ASP A 493 23.45 7.19 9.59
C ASP A 493 24.63 8.15 9.80
N ILE A 494 24.93 9.00 8.81
CA ILE A 494 25.98 10.00 8.94
C ILE A 494 25.65 11.00 10.05
N SER A 495 24.41 11.48 10.18
CA SER A 495 24.04 12.41 11.26
C SER A 495 24.19 11.78 12.65
N LEU A 496 23.92 10.48 12.79
CA LEU A 496 24.15 9.74 14.03
C LEU A 496 25.64 9.60 14.33
N LEU A 497 26.44 9.22 13.33
CA LEU A 497 27.89 9.09 13.42
C LEU A 497 28.58 10.44 13.74
N GLU A 498 28.14 11.54 13.13
CA GLU A 498 28.58 12.91 13.47
C GLU A 498 28.24 13.25 14.94
N GLY A 499 27.05 12.88 15.42
CA GLY A 499 26.64 13.07 16.82
C GLY A 499 27.50 12.30 17.82
N ILE A 500 27.75 11.01 17.57
CA ILE A 500 28.60 10.18 18.44
C ILE A 500 30.04 10.74 18.48
N CYS A 501 30.62 11.05 17.32
CA CYS A 501 31.98 11.58 17.23
C CYS A 501 32.12 13.01 17.78
N GLY A 502 31.03 13.79 17.80
CA GLY A 502 30.98 15.12 18.41
C GLY A 502 30.95 15.08 19.94
N ASN A 503 30.31 14.05 20.52
CA ASN A 503 30.21 13.86 21.97
C ASN A 503 31.50 13.29 22.58
N ASP A 504 32.12 12.29 21.94
CA ASP A 504 33.44 11.77 22.32
C ASP A 504 34.32 11.51 21.07
N PRO A 505 35.22 12.45 20.73
CA PRO A 505 36.09 12.33 19.56
C PRO A 505 37.10 11.17 19.64
N GLU A 506 37.61 10.82 20.82
CA GLU A 506 38.60 9.73 20.96
C GLU A 506 37.91 8.36 20.89
N GLN A 507 36.73 8.23 21.47
CA GLN A 507 35.88 7.06 21.30
C GLN A 507 35.42 6.91 19.84
N GLY A 508 35.00 7.99 19.18
CA GLY A 508 34.68 7.99 17.75
C GLY A 508 35.86 7.58 16.85
N LYS A 509 37.10 7.86 17.26
CA LYS A 509 38.31 7.37 16.60
C LYS A 509 38.55 5.88 16.86
N GLN A 510 38.45 5.44 18.12
CA GLN A 510 38.59 4.03 18.51
C GLN A 510 37.55 3.13 17.79
N TRP A 511 36.36 3.68 17.54
CA TRP A 511 35.22 3.01 16.91
C TRP A 511 35.22 3.07 15.38
N GLY A 512 36.21 3.71 14.75
CA GLY A 512 36.28 3.85 13.28
C GLY A 512 35.25 4.82 12.68
N ILE A 513 34.53 5.57 13.52
CA ILE A 513 33.55 6.56 13.08
C ILE A 513 34.24 7.69 12.32
N GLN A 514 35.42 8.13 12.79
CA GLN A 514 36.20 9.14 12.06
C GLN A 514 36.58 8.68 10.64
N ASP A 515 36.86 7.39 10.43
CA ASP A 515 37.12 6.84 9.10
C ASP A 515 35.85 6.78 8.25
N ALA A 516 34.72 6.39 8.84
CA ALA A 516 33.41 6.43 8.16
C ALA A 516 33.04 7.84 7.69
N LEU A 517 33.16 8.84 8.56
CA LEU A 517 32.91 10.25 8.25
C LEU A 517 33.90 10.79 7.20
N ARG A 518 35.18 10.40 7.28
CA ARG A 518 36.21 10.74 6.28
C ARG A 518 35.87 10.18 4.90
N ILE A 519 35.47 8.91 4.83
CA ILE A 519 35.03 8.22 3.62
C ILE A 519 33.79 8.92 3.03
N TRP A 520 32.80 9.24 3.87
CA TRP A 520 31.63 10.00 3.47
C TRP A 520 31.98 11.39 2.89
N TYR A 521 32.76 12.21 3.58
CA TYR A 521 33.09 13.56 3.10
C TYR A 521 33.90 13.53 1.79
N GLN A 522 34.71 12.49 1.55
CA GLN A 522 35.39 12.28 0.27
C GLN A 522 34.42 11.94 -0.87
N ALA A 523 33.35 11.18 -0.58
CA ALA A 523 32.38 10.73 -1.58
C ALA A 523 31.20 11.71 -1.77
N ARG A 524 30.83 12.50 -0.74
CA ARG A 524 29.70 13.46 -0.70
C ARG A 524 29.58 14.36 -1.95
N PRO A 525 30.65 14.92 -2.54
CA PRO A 525 30.53 15.72 -3.77
C PRO A 525 29.92 14.94 -4.94
N LYS A 526 30.19 13.63 -5.06
CA LYS A 526 29.62 12.77 -6.11
C LYS A 526 28.13 12.48 -5.87
N PHE A 527 27.67 12.44 -4.62
CA PHE A 527 26.25 12.21 -4.29
C PHE A 527 25.39 13.47 -4.31
N ALA A 528 26.01 14.65 -4.20
CA ALA A 528 25.33 15.91 -4.48
C ALA A 528 24.86 15.99 -5.94
N ARG A 529 25.55 15.31 -6.86
CA ARG A 529 25.18 15.19 -8.28
C ARG A 529 23.81 14.51 -8.44
N VAL A 530 22.91 15.18 -9.15
CA VAL A 530 21.61 14.65 -9.56
C VAL A 530 21.79 13.94 -10.91
N PRO A 531 21.44 12.65 -11.06
CA PRO A 531 21.59 11.95 -12.33
C PRO A 531 20.89 12.65 -13.49
N GLY A 532 21.58 12.79 -14.63
CA GLY A 532 21.18 13.58 -15.80
C GLY A 532 21.35 15.10 -15.71
N CYS A 533 21.68 15.68 -14.55
CA CYS A 533 22.20 17.04 -14.50
C CYS A 533 23.69 17.02 -14.86
N SER A 534 24.02 17.39 -16.10
CA SER A 534 25.40 17.46 -16.56
C SER A 534 26.18 18.59 -15.85
N ASP A 535 27.34 18.25 -15.29
CA ASP A 535 28.27 19.20 -14.64
C ASP A 535 28.73 20.34 -15.57
N THR A 536 28.56 20.19 -16.89
CA THR A 536 28.77 21.22 -17.91
C THR A 536 28.00 22.52 -17.66
N PHE A 537 26.94 22.52 -16.86
CA PHE A 537 26.29 23.76 -16.43
C PHE A 537 27.21 24.59 -15.53
N ASN A 538 27.92 23.94 -14.60
CA ASN A 538 28.93 24.58 -13.75
C ASN A 538 30.21 24.90 -14.52
N ASP A 539 30.64 24.04 -15.45
CA ASP A 539 31.84 24.32 -16.25
C ASP A 539 31.62 25.45 -17.27
N ARG A 540 30.40 25.61 -17.81
CA ARG A 540 30.03 26.79 -18.61
C ARG A 540 30.02 28.08 -17.80
N ILE A 541 29.57 28.04 -16.53
CA ILE A 541 29.66 29.20 -15.63
C ILE A 541 31.12 29.54 -15.34
N LYS A 542 31.97 28.54 -15.02
CA LYS A 542 33.41 28.74 -14.76
C LYS A 542 34.22 29.15 -15.99
N ALA A 543 33.83 28.70 -17.18
CA ALA A 543 34.43 29.14 -18.45
C ALA A 543 34.02 30.59 -18.78
N GLY A 544 32.73 30.93 -18.58
CA GLY A 544 32.22 32.28 -18.76
C GLY A 544 32.78 33.33 -17.79
N GLU A 545 33.39 32.91 -16.68
CA GLU A 545 34.14 33.82 -15.77
C GLU A 545 35.62 34.00 -16.15
N ARG A 546 36.13 33.31 -17.19
CA ARG A 546 37.53 33.44 -17.66
C ARG A 546 37.70 34.18 -18.98
N GLU A 547 36.68 34.23 -19.83
CA GLU A 547 36.68 35.14 -20.97
C GLU A 547 36.18 36.51 -20.52
N GLY A 548 37.12 37.45 -20.42
CA GLY A 548 36.90 38.77 -19.85
C GLY A 548 35.99 39.67 -20.70
N LEU A 549 35.68 40.83 -20.13
CA LEU A 549 35.02 41.93 -20.82
C LEU A 549 35.68 42.20 -22.17
N ASP A 550 34.90 42.07 -23.25
CA ASP A 550 34.96 43.01 -24.36
C ASP A 550 33.54 43.38 -24.81
N HIS A 551 33.35 44.66 -25.15
CA HIS A 551 32.03 45.22 -25.41
C HIS A 551 31.52 44.94 -26.83
N ASN A 552 30.19 44.95 -26.96
CA ASN A 552 29.37 44.92 -28.19
C ASN A 552 29.12 43.53 -28.80
N LEU A 553 27.88 43.04 -28.67
CA LEU A 553 26.97 42.96 -29.82
C LEU A 553 25.50 42.64 -29.45
N SER A 554 24.64 43.10 -30.36
CA SER A 554 23.18 43.09 -30.45
C SER A 554 22.33 42.15 -29.58
N VAL A 555 21.22 42.72 -29.11
CA VAL A 555 19.97 42.00 -28.78
C VAL A 555 19.47 41.20 -29.99
N GLY A 556 19.00 39.97 -29.74
CA GLY A 556 18.00 39.28 -30.56
C GLY A 556 18.47 38.02 -31.29
N GLN A 557 18.11 36.85 -30.75
CA GLN A 557 17.47 35.71 -31.45
C GLN A 557 17.42 34.47 -30.54
N LEU A 558 16.22 34.14 -30.05
CA LEU A 558 15.88 32.79 -29.58
C LEU A 558 15.25 32.04 -30.77
N PRO A 559 15.66 30.80 -31.10
CA PRO A 559 15.00 30.02 -32.14
C PRO A 559 13.60 29.59 -31.71
N ASP A 560 12.58 29.97 -32.50
CA ASP A 560 11.20 29.48 -32.37
C ASP A 560 11.12 28.04 -32.92
N MET A 561 10.77 27.07 -32.08
CA MET A 561 10.52 25.70 -32.52
C MET A 561 9.06 25.54 -32.93
N ARG A 562 8.76 25.82 -34.20
CA ARG A 562 7.52 25.42 -34.86
C ARG A 562 7.76 24.55 -36.09
N LYS A 563 6.82 23.62 -36.28
CA LYS A 563 6.79 22.58 -37.32
C LYS A 563 6.98 23.15 -38.74
N GLY A 564 7.60 22.35 -39.61
CA GLY A 564 7.54 22.51 -41.06
C GLY A 564 7.43 21.15 -41.74
N ASP A 565 6.29 20.89 -42.37
CA ASP A 565 6.08 19.77 -43.28
C ASP A 565 6.46 20.15 -44.72
N ASN A 566 7.05 19.18 -45.44
CA ASN A 566 6.95 18.94 -46.90
C ASN A 566 7.37 19.97 -47.98
N HIS A 567 7.85 19.38 -49.09
CA HIS A 567 8.14 19.93 -50.43
C HIS A 567 9.20 21.04 -50.53
N ALA A 568 10.37 20.84 -51.15
CA ALA A 568 10.66 20.47 -52.55
C ALA A 568 10.45 21.60 -53.58
N GLU A 569 11.54 22.25 -54.02
CA GLU A 569 11.83 22.35 -55.47
C GLU A 569 13.31 22.65 -55.81
N LYS A 570 13.60 22.63 -57.12
CA LYS A 570 14.94 22.61 -57.75
C LYS A 570 15.59 24.00 -57.78
N MET A 571 16.93 24.04 -57.82
CA MET A 571 17.77 24.45 -58.98
C MET A 571 19.24 24.52 -58.49
N ASN A 572 20.16 23.67 -58.96
CA ASN A 572 20.78 23.60 -60.30
C ASN A 572 21.90 24.63 -60.51
N LEU A 573 23.17 24.19 -60.58
CA LEU A 573 24.23 24.68 -61.50
C LEU A 573 25.58 23.95 -61.28
N GLN A 574 26.06 23.27 -62.34
CA GLN A 574 27.49 23.11 -62.76
C GLN A 574 28.53 22.45 -61.81
N HIS A 575 29.56 21.72 -62.28
CA HIS A 575 30.17 21.51 -63.61
C HIS A 575 30.78 20.09 -63.73
N ASP A 576 30.83 19.55 -64.96
CA ASP A 576 31.87 18.68 -65.61
C ASP A 576 32.39 17.38 -64.90
N GLU A 577 32.85 16.29 -65.55
CA GLU A 577 33.22 16.04 -66.96
C GLU A 577 33.17 14.52 -67.34
N ALA A 578 33.21 14.21 -68.64
CA ALA A 578 33.74 12.97 -69.29
C ALA A 578 33.20 11.52 -69.02
N LYS A 579 32.36 11.06 -69.98
CA LYS A 579 32.28 9.74 -70.72
C LYS A 579 33.39 8.66 -70.55
N PRO A 580 33.15 7.36 -70.90
CA PRO A 580 32.28 6.80 -71.98
C PRO A 580 31.29 5.67 -71.57
N ARG A 581 30.10 5.49 -72.19
CA ARG A 581 29.74 4.97 -73.54
C ARG A 581 30.14 3.49 -73.80
N ASP A 582 29.14 2.57 -73.82
CA ASP A 582 28.45 2.00 -75.02
C ASP A 582 29.22 0.80 -75.63
N LYS A 583 28.72 -0.42 -75.94
CA LYS A 583 27.39 -1.09 -76.14
C LYS A 583 27.54 -2.60 -75.75
N VAL A 584 26.54 -3.50 -75.74
CA VAL A 584 25.94 -4.24 -76.89
C VAL A 584 24.87 -5.25 -76.37
N GLU A 585 23.61 -5.09 -76.81
CA GLU A 585 22.72 -6.11 -77.43
C GLU A 585 22.27 -7.44 -76.73
N THR A 586 20.93 -7.62 -76.68
CA THR A 586 20.12 -8.88 -76.81
C THR A 586 20.28 -10.11 -75.89
N SER A 587 19.17 -10.53 -75.23
CA SER A 587 18.34 -11.71 -75.64
C SER A 587 17.21 -12.10 -74.66
N GLN A 588 16.29 -12.95 -75.13
CA GLN A 588 14.99 -13.33 -74.53
C GLN A 588 15.04 -14.50 -73.51
N SER A 589 14.07 -14.55 -72.57
CA SER A 589 13.21 -15.70 -72.18
C SER A 589 12.59 -15.40 -70.79
N VAL A 590 11.26 -15.32 -70.60
CA VAL A 590 10.22 -16.37 -70.58
C VAL A 590 10.48 -17.50 -69.56
N ALA A 591 9.94 -17.32 -68.35
CA ALA A 591 9.48 -18.40 -67.47
C ALA A 591 8.36 -17.86 -66.56
N GLN A 592 7.33 -18.68 -66.31
CA GLN A 592 6.14 -18.32 -65.52
C GLN A 592 6.39 -18.55 -64.01
N VAL A 593 5.82 -17.70 -63.14
CA VAL A 593 5.64 -18.01 -61.72
C VAL A 593 4.21 -17.68 -61.31
N THR A 594 3.57 -18.63 -60.63
CA THR A 594 2.18 -18.61 -60.13
C THR A 594 1.97 -17.64 -58.97
N PRO A 595 0.77 -17.02 -58.83
CA PRO A 595 0.46 -16.14 -57.70
C PRO A 595 0.02 -16.93 -56.45
N THR A 596 0.57 -16.54 -55.30
CA THR A 596 0.16 -17.00 -53.96
C THR A 596 -1.20 -16.38 -53.56
N PRO A 597 -2.12 -17.12 -52.90
CA PRO A 597 -3.40 -16.58 -52.46
C PRO A 597 -3.28 -15.64 -51.25
N LYS A 598 -4.24 -14.72 -51.14
CA LYS A 598 -4.32 -13.71 -50.07
C LYS A 598 -4.76 -14.30 -48.74
N ALA A 599 -4.33 -13.67 -47.64
CA ALA A 599 -4.91 -13.91 -46.32
C ALA A 599 -6.39 -13.50 -46.26
N GLN A 600 -7.20 -14.27 -45.52
CA GLN A 600 -8.56 -13.89 -45.12
C GLN A 600 -8.52 -13.37 -43.69
N GLU A 601 -8.98 -12.13 -43.48
CA GLU A 601 -9.28 -11.61 -42.15
C GLU A 601 -10.54 -12.28 -41.60
N PHE A 602 -10.49 -12.68 -40.33
CA PHE A 602 -11.60 -13.29 -39.61
C PHE A 602 -12.22 -12.23 -38.68
N HIS A 603 -13.25 -11.53 -39.15
CA HIS A 603 -14.08 -10.70 -38.26
C HIS A 603 -14.93 -11.62 -37.36
N ARG A 604 -14.69 -11.57 -36.05
CA ARG A 604 -15.66 -11.98 -35.02
C ARG A 604 -16.45 -10.73 -34.63
N SER A 605 -17.77 -10.84 -34.53
CA SER A 605 -18.64 -9.68 -34.28
C SER A 605 -18.58 -9.20 -32.83
N GLU A 606 -18.64 -7.88 -32.65
CA GLU A 606 -18.61 -7.21 -31.34
C GLU A 606 -19.92 -7.41 -30.55
N ASP A 607 -21.00 -7.78 -31.25
CA ASP A 607 -22.37 -7.95 -30.71
C ASP A 607 -22.48 -8.95 -29.55
N ASN A 608 -21.58 -9.94 -29.47
CA ASN A 608 -21.56 -10.90 -28.36
C ASN A 608 -20.88 -10.35 -27.10
N VAL A 609 -20.06 -9.31 -27.21
CA VAL A 609 -19.33 -8.72 -26.07
C VAL A 609 -20.17 -7.66 -25.35
N LEU A 610 -21.03 -6.93 -26.07
CA LEU A 610 -21.96 -5.99 -25.44
C LEU A 610 -23.00 -6.73 -24.56
N LYS A 611 -23.52 -7.85 -25.04
CA LYS A 611 -24.58 -8.60 -24.34
C LYS A 611 -24.15 -9.12 -22.97
N ASP A 612 -22.91 -9.57 -22.86
CA ASP A 612 -22.33 -10.02 -21.59
C ASP A 612 -22.02 -8.85 -20.62
N ALA A 613 -21.84 -7.62 -21.13
CA ALA A 613 -21.62 -6.42 -20.32
C ALA A 613 -22.94 -5.83 -19.76
N GLU A 614 -24.05 -5.97 -20.48
CA GLU A 614 -25.38 -5.52 -20.03
C GLU A 614 -25.92 -6.35 -18.86
N ASP A 615 -25.80 -7.69 -18.95
CA ASP A 615 -26.21 -8.61 -17.88
C ASP A 615 -25.43 -8.37 -16.57
N ILE A 616 -24.14 -8.01 -16.66
CA ILE A 616 -23.31 -7.66 -15.49
C ILE A 616 -23.74 -6.32 -14.88
N THR A 617 -24.09 -5.34 -15.71
CA THR A 617 -24.50 -4.00 -15.25
C THR A 617 -25.86 -4.06 -14.53
N GLN A 618 -26.81 -4.88 -15.01
CA GLN A 618 -28.09 -5.10 -14.32
C GLN A 618 -27.96 -5.81 -12.96
N GLN A 619 -26.94 -6.67 -12.76
CA GLN A 619 -26.71 -7.29 -11.45
C GLN A 619 -26.11 -6.31 -10.42
N LEU A 620 -25.27 -5.37 -10.86
CA LEU A 620 -24.63 -4.40 -9.96
C LEU A 620 -25.63 -3.39 -9.36
N ASP A 621 -26.55 -2.85 -10.16
CA ASP A 621 -27.50 -1.83 -9.70
C ASP A 621 -28.52 -2.37 -8.66
N GLN A 622 -28.76 -3.69 -8.64
CA GLN A 622 -29.60 -4.32 -7.62
C GLN A 622 -28.91 -4.44 -6.23
N SER A 623 -27.61 -4.15 -6.13
CA SER A 623 -26.81 -4.39 -4.91
C SER A 623 -26.53 -3.15 -4.05
N MET A 624 -26.83 -1.92 -4.51
CA MET A 624 -26.32 -0.68 -3.90
C MET A 624 -27.38 0.33 -3.37
N SER A 625 -28.54 -0.14 -2.89
CA SER A 625 -29.52 0.72 -2.20
C SER A 625 -29.15 0.98 -0.72
N PHE A 626 -28.68 2.20 -0.42
CA PHE A 626 -28.27 2.64 0.93
C PHE A 626 -29.43 2.97 1.88
N ARG A 627 -30.61 2.30 1.77
CA ARG A 627 -31.82 2.69 2.53
C ARG A 627 -32.44 1.64 3.45
N ASP A 628 -32.10 0.35 3.32
CA ASP A 628 -32.76 -0.72 4.09
C ASP A 628 -31.97 -1.17 5.33
N TRP A 629 -31.42 -0.20 6.10
CA TRP A 629 -30.66 -0.44 7.33
C TRP A 629 -31.46 -0.14 8.62
N VAL A 630 -32.69 -0.66 8.70
CA VAL A 630 -33.41 -0.94 9.96
C VAL A 630 -34.27 -2.20 9.75
N ILE A 631 -34.40 -3.04 10.79
CA ILE A 631 -35.13 -4.32 10.85
C ILE A 631 -34.33 -5.54 10.34
N PHE A 632 -33.59 -6.16 11.25
CA PHE A 632 -33.59 -7.62 11.44
C PHE A 632 -33.18 -7.91 12.89
N ASP A 633 -34.15 -8.24 13.74
CA ASP A 633 -33.92 -8.66 15.13
C ASP A 633 -35.03 -9.61 15.62
N GLU A 634 -35.40 -10.60 14.79
CA GLU A 634 -36.26 -11.72 15.18
C GLU A 634 -36.22 -12.89 14.17
N ALA A 635 -35.30 -13.86 14.35
CA ALA A 635 -35.40 -15.24 13.82
C ALA A 635 -34.19 -16.12 14.21
N ALA A 636 -34.17 -16.67 15.43
CA ALA A 636 -33.23 -17.73 15.81
C ALA A 636 -33.85 -18.73 16.81
N GLY A 637 -35.04 -19.24 16.48
CA GLY A 637 -35.67 -20.33 17.20
C GLY A 637 -35.46 -21.66 16.48
N LEU A 638 -34.39 -22.39 16.84
CA LEU A 638 -34.20 -23.78 16.41
C LEU A 638 -34.19 -24.71 17.62
N SER A 639 -35.01 -25.76 17.55
CA SER A 639 -35.22 -26.74 18.62
C SER A 639 -34.22 -27.91 18.51
N PRO A 640 -33.74 -28.49 19.62
CA PRO A 640 -32.97 -29.73 19.59
C PRO A 640 -33.90 -30.95 19.36
N PRO A 641 -33.39 -32.04 18.75
CA PRO A 641 -34.15 -33.29 18.59
C PRO A 641 -34.29 -34.04 19.93
N ALA A 642 -35.36 -34.82 20.07
CA ALA A 642 -35.72 -35.50 21.31
C ALA A 642 -35.70 -37.03 21.20
N ASP A 643 -35.05 -37.67 22.19
CA ASP A 643 -35.41 -38.91 22.89
C ASP A 643 -34.55 -38.95 24.19
N ALA A 644 -34.82 -39.66 25.28
CA ALA A 644 -35.89 -40.62 25.58
C ALA A 644 -36.59 -40.27 26.93
N PRO A 645 -36.99 -41.18 27.88
CA PRO A 645 -38.31 -41.01 28.48
C PRO A 645 -38.38 -40.69 29.99
N LEU A 646 -39.42 -39.90 30.34
CA LEU A 646 -40.24 -39.94 31.56
C LEU A 646 -39.58 -39.77 32.96
N THR A 647 -39.95 -38.67 33.64
CA THR A 647 -40.79 -38.76 34.86
C THR A 647 -41.45 -37.42 35.23
N ALA A 648 -42.55 -37.49 35.98
CA ALA A 648 -43.52 -36.41 36.16
C ALA A 648 -43.11 -35.26 37.11
N SER A 649 -43.56 -34.03 36.81
CA SER A 649 -44.63 -33.34 37.58
C SER A 649 -44.87 -31.90 37.10
N SER A 650 -46.14 -31.48 37.02
CA SER A 650 -46.56 -30.11 36.67
C SER A 650 -47.03 -29.35 37.91
N PRO A 651 -46.88 -28.01 37.95
CA PRO A 651 -48.03 -27.16 38.27
C PRO A 651 -48.01 -25.85 37.40
N PRO A 652 -48.85 -24.83 37.64
CA PRO A 652 -50.09 -24.67 36.89
C PRO A 652 -50.14 -23.42 35.99
N VAL A 653 -51.00 -23.46 34.98
CA VAL A 653 -51.29 -22.36 34.05
C VAL A 653 -52.00 -21.20 34.76
N THR A 654 -51.55 -19.96 34.52
CA THR A 654 -52.28 -18.72 34.86
C THR A 654 -52.66 -17.94 33.59
N PRO A 655 -53.82 -17.23 33.58
CA PRO A 655 -54.43 -16.70 32.35
C PRO A 655 -53.88 -15.32 31.93
N PRO A 656 -54.08 -14.91 30.66
CA PRO A 656 -53.68 -13.59 30.18
C PRO A 656 -54.57 -12.47 30.77
N PRO A 657 -53.99 -11.32 31.16
CA PRO A 657 -54.77 -10.19 31.66
C PRO A 657 -55.54 -9.48 30.53
N ARG A 658 -56.78 -9.09 30.84
CA ARG A 658 -57.68 -8.38 29.93
C ARG A 658 -57.25 -6.93 29.69
N THR A 659 -57.70 -6.43 28.56
CA THR A 659 -57.65 -5.03 28.10
C THR A 659 -58.35 -4.03 29.03
N ALA A 660 -57.97 -2.77 28.81
CA ALA A 660 -58.65 -1.51 29.17
C ALA A 660 -58.45 -0.94 30.59
N LEU A 661 -57.88 0.28 30.62
CA LEU A 661 -58.59 1.43 31.17
C LEU A 661 -58.07 2.75 30.54
N ARG A 662 -58.98 3.51 29.90
CA ARG A 662 -58.70 4.88 29.46
C ARG A 662 -58.58 5.80 30.67
N SER A 663 -57.53 6.60 30.74
CA SER A 663 -57.41 7.71 31.71
C SER A 663 -57.29 9.04 30.96
N ASN A 664 -58.41 9.74 30.81
CA ASN A 664 -58.41 11.14 30.37
C ASN A 664 -57.84 12.03 31.49
N ARG A 665 -56.73 12.74 31.23
CA ARG A 665 -56.37 13.97 31.95
C ARG A 665 -55.87 15.04 30.96
N PRO A 666 -56.17 16.33 31.22
CA PRO A 666 -55.93 17.40 30.25
C PRO A 666 -54.46 17.84 30.21
N ALA A 667 -54.01 18.28 29.03
CA ALA A 667 -52.68 18.84 28.85
C ALA A 667 -52.56 20.20 29.57
N THR A 668 -51.50 20.36 30.36
CA THR A 668 -51.11 21.66 30.95
C THR A 668 -49.83 22.12 30.24
N PRO A 669 -49.78 23.30 29.60
CA PRO A 669 -48.60 23.74 28.87
C PRO A 669 -47.54 24.30 29.84
N PHE A 670 -46.44 23.57 30.01
CA PHE A 670 -45.26 24.11 30.70
C PHE A 670 -44.50 25.07 29.79
N LEU A 671 -44.68 26.37 30.03
CA LEU A 671 -43.80 27.43 29.51
C LEU A 671 -42.41 27.29 30.15
N GLN A 672 -41.39 26.96 29.35
CA GLN A 672 -40.00 27.10 29.77
C GLN A 672 -39.51 28.55 29.52
N PRO A 673 -38.72 29.14 30.43
CA PRO A 673 -38.14 30.47 30.20
C PRO A 673 -37.08 30.42 29.11
N ARG A 674 -37.23 31.23 28.05
CA ARG A 674 -36.12 31.54 27.13
C ARG A 674 -35.19 32.54 27.79
N THR A 675 -33.99 32.11 28.18
CA THR A 675 -32.88 33.02 28.51
C THR A 675 -32.19 33.49 27.23
N THR A 676 -32.38 34.75 26.88
CA THR A 676 -31.59 35.44 25.85
C THR A 676 -30.40 36.15 26.49
N PHE A 677 -29.17 35.83 26.06
CA PHE A 677 -27.97 36.55 26.47
C PHE A 677 -27.79 37.82 25.64
N ALA A 678 -27.33 38.90 26.27
CA ALA A 678 -26.93 40.12 25.56
C ALA A 678 -25.53 39.95 24.94
N GLU A 679 -25.29 40.55 23.77
CA GLU A 679 -24.08 40.39 22.92
C GLU A 679 -22.73 40.75 23.57
N GLN A 680 -22.70 41.21 24.83
CA GLN A 680 -21.46 41.54 25.56
C GLN A 680 -21.37 40.84 26.93
N THR A 681 -21.95 39.64 27.06
CA THR A 681 -21.91 38.86 28.30
C THR A 681 -20.74 37.88 28.33
N THR A 682 -19.62 38.26 28.96
CA THR A 682 -18.50 37.34 29.21
C THR A 682 -18.80 36.43 30.40
N VAL A 683 -18.90 35.11 30.16
CA VAL A 683 -19.08 34.10 31.22
C VAL A 683 -17.70 33.68 31.73
N ILE A 684 -17.43 33.91 33.02
CA ILE A 684 -16.20 33.44 33.69
C ILE A 684 -16.52 32.17 34.49
N PRO A 685 -15.88 31.02 34.21
CA PRO A 685 -16.13 29.80 34.96
C PRO A 685 -15.59 29.91 36.39
N GLN A 686 -16.45 29.60 37.37
CA GLN A 686 -16.06 29.44 38.76
C GLN A 686 -15.25 28.14 38.92
N ASN A 687 -13.92 28.22 38.90
CA ASN A 687 -12.99 27.42 39.72
C ASN A 687 -11.53 27.75 39.39
N PHE A 688 -11.01 28.85 39.94
CA PHE A 688 -9.56 29.07 40.06
C PHE A 688 -9.22 29.60 41.45
N ARG A 689 -8.55 28.75 42.25
CA ARG A 689 -7.82 29.15 43.46
C ARG A 689 -6.34 28.91 43.22
N TYR A 690 -5.55 29.98 43.02
CA TYR A 690 -4.47 30.36 43.93
C TYR A 690 -3.64 31.55 43.37
N GLY A 691 -3.49 32.59 44.18
CA GLY A 691 -2.28 33.44 44.24
C GLY A 691 -1.72 34.09 42.97
N GLY A 692 -2.42 35.08 42.41
CA GLY A 692 -1.83 36.02 41.44
C GLY A 692 -2.43 37.42 41.58
N VAL A 693 -1.60 38.47 41.65
CA VAL A 693 -2.06 39.86 41.75
C VAL A 693 -2.59 40.32 40.39
N ILE A 694 -3.85 40.77 40.34
CA ILE A 694 -4.48 41.29 39.12
C ILE A 694 -3.96 42.71 38.85
N ASP A 695 -3.05 42.87 37.88
CA ASP A 695 -2.71 44.20 37.34
C ASP A 695 -3.93 44.78 36.61
N ARG A 696 -4.27 46.03 36.91
CA ARG A 696 -5.46 46.74 36.39
C ARG A 696 -5.05 47.93 35.52
N LYS A 697 -4.22 47.69 34.50
CA LYS A 697 -3.94 48.68 33.46
C LYS A 697 -4.92 48.53 32.29
N PRO A 698 -5.44 49.64 31.73
CA PRO A 698 -6.41 49.58 30.65
C PRO A 698 -5.77 49.05 29.34
N HIS A 699 -6.44 48.09 28.70
CA HIS A 699 -6.03 47.58 27.40
C HIS A 699 -6.28 48.63 26.30
N ASN A 700 -5.27 48.86 25.46
CA ASN A 700 -5.44 49.63 24.22
C ASN A 700 -6.31 48.85 23.22
N LYS A 701 -6.99 49.59 22.34
CA LYS A 701 -7.79 49.04 21.22
C LYS A 701 -6.91 48.26 20.23
N HIS A 702 -7.59 47.45 19.42
CA HIS A 702 -7.13 46.64 18.28
C HIS A 702 -6.67 45.22 18.65
N THR A 703 -7.64 44.29 18.57
CA THR A 703 -7.46 42.84 18.60
C THR A 703 -6.97 42.30 17.25
N SER A 704 -6.09 41.31 17.29
CA SER A 704 -5.43 40.70 16.13
C SER A 704 -6.37 39.85 15.28
N ALA A 705 -6.75 40.33 14.09
CA ALA A 705 -7.60 39.58 13.14
C ALA A 705 -7.26 39.77 11.64
N GLU A 706 -6.24 40.57 11.27
CA GLU A 706 -5.96 40.91 9.85
C GLU A 706 -4.51 40.68 9.38
N GLU A 707 -3.67 40.01 10.17
CA GLU A 707 -2.24 39.91 9.90
C GLU A 707 -1.82 38.55 9.32
N ALA A 708 -2.29 38.23 8.10
CA ALA A 708 -2.03 36.94 7.45
C ALA A 708 -1.98 36.97 5.89
N ARG A 709 -1.46 38.04 5.26
CA ARG A 709 -1.25 38.06 3.79
C ARG A 709 0.01 38.80 3.30
N ARG A 710 1.01 38.00 2.86
CA ARG A 710 2.06 38.31 1.84
C ARG A 710 3.10 39.38 2.22
N GLN A 711 4.27 39.53 1.58
CA GLN A 711 5.20 38.65 0.85
C GLN A 711 6.56 39.39 0.84
N ASN A 712 7.70 38.70 0.98
CA ASN A 712 9.02 39.36 1.02
C ASN A 712 9.65 39.51 -0.37
N HIS A 713 10.13 40.73 -0.69
CA HIS A 713 11.04 41.01 -1.81
C HIS A 713 12.43 41.38 -1.28
N PHE A 714 13.50 40.94 -1.96
CA PHE A 714 14.90 41.34 -1.67
C PHE A 714 15.69 41.53 -2.97
N HIS A 715 16.56 42.55 -3.00
CA HIS A 715 17.49 42.81 -4.11
C HIS A 715 18.71 41.86 -4.10
N ARG A 716 19.35 41.70 -5.27
CA ARG A 716 20.55 40.87 -5.46
C ARG A 716 21.84 41.64 -5.19
N THR A 717 22.85 40.94 -4.67
CA THR A 717 24.28 41.33 -4.76
C THR A 717 25.11 40.16 -5.31
N PRO A 718 26.27 40.41 -5.95
CA PRO A 718 26.99 39.38 -6.72
C PRO A 718 28.14 38.74 -5.95
N LYS A 719 28.07 37.42 -5.69
CA LYS A 719 29.21 36.50 -5.49
C LYS A 719 28.71 35.05 -5.44
N GLY A 720 29.21 34.21 -6.34
CA GLY A 720 28.74 32.83 -6.53
C GLY A 720 29.37 31.81 -5.58
N PHE A 721 28.59 31.37 -4.59
CA PHE A 721 28.61 30.04 -3.97
C PHE A 721 27.16 29.69 -3.61
N GLU A 722 26.84 28.42 -3.36
CA GLU A 722 25.44 27.99 -3.14
C GLU A 722 24.76 28.75 -1.99
N LYS A 723 23.92 29.72 -2.36
CA LYS A 723 22.72 30.11 -1.62
C LYS A 723 21.51 29.91 -2.51
N GLU A 724 20.78 28.86 -2.16
CA GLU A 724 19.53 28.34 -2.69
C GLU A 724 18.69 29.23 -3.64
N ASN A 725 18.20 28.61 -4.72
CA ASN A 725 16.81 28.84 -5.12
C ASN A 725 16.13 27.58 -5.69
N SER A 726 15.89 26.58 -4.84
CA SER A 726 15.06 25.40 -5.11
C SER A 726 13.61 25.66 -4.67
N SER A 727 12.82 26.35 -5.51
CA SER A 727 11.48 26.82 -5.16
C SER A 727 10.40 25.74 -5.02
N HIS A 728 10.72 24.45 -5.21
CA HIS A 728 9.75 23.34 -5.20
C HIS A 728 9.68 22.50 -3.91
N PHE A 729 10.57 22.72 -2.93
CA PHE A 729 10.69 21.90 -1.70
C PHE A 729 10.68 22.71 -0.38
N LYS A 730 10.28 23.99 -0.41
CA LYS A 730 10.69 24.98 0.61
C LYS A 730 10.03 24.92 2.00
N THR A 731 8.98 24.12 2.23
CA THR A 731 8.26 24.13 3.52
C THR A 731 8.77 23.15 4.57
N SER A 732 9.35 22.01 4.19
CA SER A 732 9.94 21.05 5.13
C SER A 732 11.44 21.28 5.36
N TRP A 733 12.22 21.39 4.28
CA TRP A 733 13.67 21.32 4.35
C TRP A 733 14.33 22.51 5.06
N TYR A 734 13.89 23.74 4.76
CA TYR A 734 14.40 24.94 5.42
C TYR A 734 14.13 24.95 6.93
N LYS A 735 12.97 24.44 7.34
CA LYS A 735 12.57 24.35 8.76
C LYS A 735 13.44 23.34 9.50
N TYR A 736 13.81 22.24 8.84
CA TYR A 736 14.71 21.21 9.33
C TYR A 736 16.17 21.70 9.44
N GLU A 737 16.70 22.35 8.39
CA GLU A 737 18.04 22.97 8.43
C GLU A 737 18.18 24.02 9.53
N LEU A 738 17.17 24.88 9.71
CA LEU A 738 17.19 25.95 10.71
C LEU A 738 17.16 25.39 12.14
N MET A 739 16.42 24.29 12.36
CA MET A 739 16.38 23.53 13.61
C MET A 739 17.77 22.93 13.91
N MET A 740 18.38 22.24 12.95
CA MET A 740 19.69 21.59 13.09
C MET A 740 20.84 22.59 13.32
N LYS A 741 20.77 23.81 12.74
CA LYS A 741 21.84 24.83 12.85
C LYS A 741 21.79 25.68 14.13
N THR A 742 20.67 25.72 14.85
CA THR A 742 20.48 26.72 15.93
C THR A 742 20.24 26.13 17.32
N GLY A 743 19.75 24.88 17.43
CA GLY A 743 19.57 24.20 18.71
C GLY A 743 18.62 24.91 19.71
N LYS A 744 17.83 25.89 19.25
CA LYS A 744 16.95 26.71 20.08
C LYS A 744 15.64 27.02 19.36
N TRP A 745 14.53 26.90 20.07
CA TRP A 745 13.27 27.52 19.67
C TRP A 745 13.40 29.04 19.87
N ALA A 746 13.12 29.83 18.83
CA ALA A 746 13.44 31.25 18.81
C ALA A 746 12.39 32.12 19.54
N GLU A 747 12.79 32.78 20.62
CA GLU A 747 12.14 34.00 21.10
C GLU A 747 12.51 35.21 20.23
N LYS A 748 11.67 36.24 20.25
CA LYS A 748 11.72 37.39 19.34
C LYS A 748 12.68 38.49 19.81
N GLU A 749 13.46 39.04 18.89
CA GLU A 749 13.89 40.44 18.95
C GLU A 749 13.52 41.19 17.66
N ALA A 750 13.42 42.51 17.75
CA ALA A 750 12.92 43.41 16.70
C ALA A 750 14.01 44.37 16.24
N VAL A 751 13.83 45.03 15.07
CA VAL A 751 14.19 46.46 14.83
C VAL A 751 13.89 46.92 13.37
N VAL A 752 13.11 48.01 13.29
CA VAL A 752 13.11 49.17 12.35
C VAL A 752 13.14 49.00 10.80
N VAL A 753 12.34 49.84 10.14
CA VAL A 753 12.05 49.92 8.69
C VAL A 753 12.42 51.30 8.11
N PRO A 754 12.76 51.39 6.82
CA PRO A 754 12.27 52.50 5.98
C PRO A 754 11.54 52.06 4.69
N LYS A 755 10.72 52.98 4.16
CA LYS A 755 9.82 52.90 2.98
C LYS A 755 10.60 53.13 1.66
N LYS A 756 10.09 53.03 0.40
CA LYS A 756 8.77 52.76 -0.22
C LYS A 756 8.99 52.44 -1.73
N GLU A 757 7.88 52.16 -2.44
CA GLU A 757 7.54 52.40 -3.88
C GLU A 757 7.19 51.14 -4.72
N ASP A 758 6.49 51.36 -5.83
CA ASP A 758 5.31 50.59 -6.24
C ASP A 758 5.47 49.64 -7.47
N GLU A 759 4.55 48.66 -7.56
CA GLU A 759 4.03 47.90 -8.73
C GLU A 759 4.96 47.20 -9.76
N ASP A 760 4.79 45.87 -9.92
CA ASP A 760 4.29 45.27 -11.19
C ASP A 760 3.90 43.76 -11.07
N GLU A 761 2.90 43.29 -11.86
CA GLU A 761 2.39 41.89 -11.80
C GLU A 761 3.21 40.91 -12.66
N SER A 762 4.02 40.08 -12.01
CA SER A 762 4.97 39.12 -12.62
C SER A 762 4.37 38.25 -13.75
N SER A 763 5.08 38.19 -14.88
CA SER A 763 4.70 37.41 -16.07
C SER A 763 4.50 35.91 -15.80
N PHE A 764 5.16 35.35 -14.79
CA PHE A 764 5.01 33.93 -14.42
C PHE A 764 3.60 33.61 -13.91
N ALA A 765 2.96 34.52 -13.16
CA ALA A 765 1.59 34.33 -12.67
C ALA A 765 0.58 34.27 -13.84
N LYS A 766 0.83 35.05 -14.90
CA LYS A 766 0.05 35.02 -16.15
C LYS A 766 0.24 33.72 -16.92
N VAL A 767 1.44 33.12 -16.89
CA VAL A 767 1.70 31.81 -17.50
C VAL A 767 1.02 30.68 -16.73
N VAL A 768 1.15 30.64 -15.40
CA VAL A 768 0.51 29.61 -14.56
C VAL A 768 -1.00 29.62 -14.74
N ARG A 769 -1.65 30.79 -14.61
CA ARG A 769 -3.10 30.91 -14.81
C ARG A 769 -3.54 30.44 -16.20
N LYS A 770 -2.76 30.77 -17.25
CA LYS A 770 -3.03 30.32 -18.64
C LYS A 770 -2.86 28.80 -18.83
N VAL A 771 -2.00 28.14 -18.05
CA VAL A 771 -1.88 26.67 -18.06
C VAL A 771 -3.04 26.02 -17.31
N GLU A 772 -3.42 26.57 -16.14
CA GLU A 772 -4.58 26.12 -15.37
C GLU A 772 -5.88 26.22 -16.18
N ASP A 773 -6.12 27.38 -16.82
CA ASP A 773 -7.27 27.62 -17.70
C ASP A 773 -7.31 26.65 -18.89
N SER A 774 -6.15 26.34 -19.49
CA SER A 774 -6.01 25.38 -20.59
C SER A 774 -6.33 23.94 -20.17
N LEU A 775 -5.90 23.53 -18.96
CA LEU A 775 -6.23 22.22 -18.40
C LEU A 775 -7.71 22.11 -18.02
N LEU A 776 -8.30 23.17 -17.48
CA LEU A 776 -9.75 23.26 -17.20
C LEU A 776 -10.58 23.19 -18.50
N ALA A 777 -10.14 23.87 -19.56
CA ALA A 777 -10.78 23.79 -20.88
C ALA A 777 -10.76 22.36 -21.44
N ARG A 778 -9.59 21.68 -21.43
CA ARG A 778 -9.47 20.28 -21.87
C ARG A 778 -10.33 19.31 -21.06
N ARG A 779 -10.46 19.51 -19.75
CA ARG A 779 -11.36 18.70 -18.90
C ARG A 779 -12.83 18.90 -19.27
N ARG A 780 -13.26 20.15 -19.52
CA ARG A 780 -14.62 20.45 -20.00
C ARG A 780 -14.89 19.87 -21.39
N GLU A 781 -13.90 19.88 -22.28
CA GLU A 781 -14.03 19.24 -23.59
C GLU A 781 -14.14 17.72 -23.48
N LYS A 782 -13.33 17.06 -22.63
CA LYS A 782 -13.46 15.61 -22.39
C LYS A 782 -14.82 15.25 -21.79
N ALA A 783 -15.32 16.03 -20.83
CA ALA A 783 -16.65 15.83 -20.25
C ALA A 783 -17.75 15.92 -21.32
N LYS A 784 -17.73 16.97 -22.16
CA LYS A 784 -18.67 17.12 -23.27
C LYS A 784 -18.61 15.98 -24.29
N ARG A 785 -17.44 15.39 -24.54
CA ARG A 785 -17.31 14.22 -25.42
C ARG A 785 -17.92 12.96 -24.81
N VAL A 786 -17.81 12.76 -23.49
CA VAL A 786 -18.47 11.65 -22.80
C VAL A 786 -19.99 11.85 -22.81
N GLU A 787 -20.45 13.06 -22.52
CA GLU A 787 -21.87 13.45 -22.58
C GLU A 787 -22.46 13.27 -24.00
N SER A 788 -21.73 13.64 -25.05
CA SER A 788 -22.15 13.39 -26.43
C SER A 788 -22.09 11.92 -26.86
N LEU A 789 -21.20 11.11 -26.28
CA LEU A 789 -21.20 9.66 -26.55
C LEU A 789 -22.43 9.01 -25.91
N ALA A 790 -22.75 9.36 -24.66
CA ALA A 790 -23.94 8.84 -23.96
C ALA A 790 -25.24 9.16 -24.70
N ALA A 791 -25.40 10.39 -25.19
CA ALA A 791 -26.57 10.79 -25.98
C ALA A 791 -26.68 10.02 -27.31
N VAL A 792 -25.56 9.68 -27.96
CA VAL A 792 -25.56 8.85 -29.18
C VAL A 792 -25.93 7.39 -28.86
N THR A 793 -25.57 6.88 -27.68
CA THR A 793 -26.01 5.55 -27.24
C THR A 793 -27.53 5.52 -27.03
N GLU A 794 -28.10 6.54 -26.35
CA GLU A 794 -29.56 6.64 -26.16
C GLU A 794 -30.34 6.70 -27.50
N GLU A 795 -29.84 7.41 -28.51
CA GLU A 795 -30.47 7.44 -29.85
C GLU A 795 -30.44 6.08 -30.57
N VAL A 796 -29.36 5.30 -30.42
CA VAL A 796 -29.24 3.95 -31.01
C VAL A 796 -30.16 2.94 -30.31
N ASP A 797 -30.31 3.05 -28.99
CA ASP A 797 -31.20 2.19 -28.21
C ASP A 797 -32.68 2.45 -28.57
N GLU A 798 -33.08 3.71 -28.80
CA GLU A 798 -34.43 4.03 -29.28
C GLU A 798 -34.71 3.48 -30.69
N GLU A 799 -33.74 3.55 -31.63
CA GLU A 799 -33.89 3.02 -32.99
C GLU A 799 -34.03 1.48 -32.98
N ALA A 800 -33.23 0.78 -32.16
CA ALA A 800 -33.32 -0.67 -32.00
C ALA A 800 -34.67 -1.14 -31.41
N VAL A 801 -35.24 -0.37 -30.47
CA VAL A 801 -36.57 -0.66 -29.89
C VAL A 801 -37.70 -0.43 -30.90
N GLU A 802 -37.59 0.57 -31.78
CA GLU A 802 -38.58 0.79 -32.85
C GLU A 802 -38.50 -0.33 -33.91
N GLU A 803 -37.31 -0.81 -34.29
CA GLU A 803 -37.14 -1.96 -35.20
C GLU A 803 -37.72 -3.25 -34.61
N GLU A 804 -37.47 -3.57 -33.33
CA GLU A 804 -38.06 -4.76 -32.70
C GLU A 804 -39.60 -4.68 -32.64
N ARG A 805 -40.13 -3.46 -32.51
CA ARG A 805 -41.58 -3.19 -32.50
C ARG A 805 -42.21 -3.31 -33.90
N GLU A 806 -41.52 -2.89 -34.96
CA GLU A 806 -41.91 -3.16 -36.36
C GLU A 806 -41.86 -4.67 -36.67
N ALA A 807 -40.81 -5.37 -36.23
CA ALA A 807 -40.66 -6.82 -36.40
C ALA A 807 -41.82 -7.60 -35.74
N LYS A 808 -42.23 -7.23 -34.52
CA LYS A 808 -43.39 -7.81 -33.83
C LYS A 808 -44.71 -7.53 -34.57
N LYS A 809 -44.95 -6.30 -35.05
CA LYS A 809 -46.15 -5.98 -35.87
C LYS A 809 -46.22 -6.79 -37.18
N ASN A 810 -45.06 -7.13 -37.75
CA ASN A 810 -44.98 -7.89 -39.00
C ASN A 810 -45.09 -9.41 -38.81
N SER A 811 -44.87 -9.95 -37.60
CA SER A 811 -45.12 -11.38 -37.31
C SER A 811 -46.57 -11.68 -36.87
N GLU A 812 -47.33 -10.64 -36.48
CA GLU A 812 -48.76 -10.72 -36.16
C GLU A 812 -49.69 -10.52 -37.39
N ARG A 813 -49.13 -10.37 -38.60
CA ARG A 813 -49.84 -10.21 -39.88
C ARG A 813 -49.71 -11.42 -40.79
#